data_AF-A0A1S4AS27-F1
#
_entry.id   AF-A0A1S4AS27-F1
#
_cell.length_a   1.000
_cell.length_b   1.000
_cell.length_c   1.000
_cell.angle_alpha   90.00
_cell.angle_beta   90.00
_cell.angle_gamma   90.00
#
_symmetry.space_group_name_H-M   'P 1'
#
loop_
_entity.id
_entity.type
_entity.pdbx_description
1 polymer ?
#
loop_
_entity_poly.entity_id
_entity_poly.type
_entity_poly.pdbx_seq_one_letter_code
_entity_poly.pdbx_strand_id
1 'polypeptide(L)'
;MKAWEATVKKTQAVARKRANTIFGTYGPSQAEEEIIDQLDPENDNEGHASGQIYHSERFLPNGDYYSGYWVDNFPHGHGKYWWTDGCMYVGDWFRGKKMGKGTFSWPSGAMYEGNFKSGYMDGEGTYMAPNGDSFRGSWVMNLKHHHGVKEYANGDCYDGEWSRGLQEGHGKYTWKNGNCYVGEWKNGVICGKGKMCWTNENVYEGNWEDGVPKGNGTFKWADGSLYIGNWSKEPNEHSGTFYPSGSLLEGGNLYWDPQQVYYTDLMECTICPNERVSILPSQKKLAVWRSVKATENNVRPRRMSVDGRIDAAPIDREFGRTRLSDCAGTPSNISYLDDAMAGAQEYDGYIRGSPIRLPKSAKRQGETISKGHKNYELMLNLQLGIRHSVGRPGPAPSLDLKSSEFDPKEKYWTRFPPEGSKSTPPHPSCEFRWKDYCPKVFRALRMLFKVDAADYMLSICGNDALRELCSPGKSGSFFYLTNDDRYMIKTMKKAEVKVLLRMLHAYFNHVRAFENTLMTKYFGLHCVKLIGPAQKKVRFVIMGNLFCTDYTIHRRFDLKGSTFGRMTDKPESEIDATTTLKDLDLNFIFMLPKTWFQEFRRQVDRDCELLEQERVMDYSLLVGLHFREASITGDQTPPGCRTPTDNEGLEDGSVPHLSRSDRDQLLFNPAGWASISLGINMPARVERTERKNDLDFQLVGEPTGEFYDVILFFGIIDILQDYDITKKLEHAYKSIQCDPNSISAVDPKAYSRRFRDYIFKVFTEDT
;
A
#
# COMPACT_ATOMS: atom_id res chain seq x y z
N MET A 1 -13.70 10.01 44.81
CA MET A 1 -14.76 9.55 43.88
C MET A 1 -15.88 10.57 43.76
N LYS A 2 -16.64 10.92 44.81
CA LYS A 2 -17.78 11.88 44.75
C LYS A 2 -17.60 13.16 43.89
N ALA A 3 -16.43 13.80 43.88
CA ALA A 3 -16.16 14.96 43.02
C ALA A 3 -16.10 14.65 41.51
N TRP A 4 -15.66 13.45 41.13
CA TRP A 4 -15.66 12.97 39.75
C TRP A 4 -17.11 12.67 39.28
N GLU A 5 -17.89 11.98 40.12
CA GLU A 5 -19.31 11.69 39.88
C GLU A 5 -20.14 12.97 39.70
N ALA A 6 -19.90 13.98 40.53
CA ALA A 6 -20.51 15.30 40.40
C ALA A 6 -20.11 16.02 39.09
N THR A 7 -18.86 15.85 38.65
CA THR A 7 -18.37 16.42 37.38
C THR A 7 -19.02 15.74 36.18
N VAL A 8 -19.05 14.40 36.14
CA VAL A 8 -19.70 13.61 35.07
C VAL A 8 -21.18 13.95 34.95
N LYS A 9 -21.91 14.03 36.08
CA LYS A 9 -23.32 14.45 36.08
C LYS A 9 -23.52 15.88 35.55
N LYS A 10 -22.59 16.81 35.81
CA LYS A 10 -22.59 18.14 35.20
C LYS A 10 -22.38 18.09 33.69
N THR A 11 -21.43 17.30 33.19
CA THR A 11 -21.18 17.17 31.73
C THR A 11 -22.38 16.54 31.02
N GLN A 12 -23.00 15.52 31.61
CA GLN A 12 -24.23 14.89 31.10
C GLN A 12 -25.42 15.87 31.07
N ALA A 13 -25.56 16.72 32.09
CA ALA A 13 -26.58 17.77 32.10
C ALA A 13 -26.36 18.83 31.00
N VAL A 14 -25.10 19.22 30.74
CA VAL A 14 -24.75 20.14 29.64
C VAL A 14 -25.02 19.51 28.27
N ALA A 15 -24.75 18.21 28.10
CA ALA A 15 -25.08 17.48 26.87
C ALA A 15 -26.61 17.44 26.63
N ARG A 16 -27.41 17.06 27.64
CA ARG A 16 -28.88 17.12 27.59
C ARG A 16 -29.38 18.53 27.25
N LYS A 17 -28.81 19.58 27.86
CA LYS A 17 -29.25 20.96 27.59
C LYS A 17 -28.92 21.40 26.16
N ARG A 18 -27.78 20.98 25.59
CA ARG A 18 -27.47 21.24 24.16
C ARG A 18 -28.42 20.52 23.21
N ALA A 19 -28.74 19.25 23.46
CA ALA A 19 -29.68 18.49 22.64
C ALA A 19 -31.06 19.19 22.54
N ASN A 20 -31.63 19.58 23.68
CA ASN A 20 -32.95 20.22 23.73
C ASN A 20 -32.97 21.66 23.18
N THR A 21 -31.82 22.31 22.95
CA THR A 21 -31.78 23.70 22.43
C THR A 21 -31.81 23.76 20.89
N ILE A 22 -31.63 22.63 20.20
CA ILE A 22 -31.49 22.59 18.73
C ILE A 22 -32.84 22.39 18.00
N PHE A 23 -33.89 21.94 18.70
CA PHE A 23 -35.19 21.59 18.11
C PHE A 23 -36.37 22.29 18.79
N GLY A 24 -36.40 23.63 18.71
CA GLY A 24 -37.53 24.45 19.16
C GLY A 24 -38.34 24.99 17.98
N THR A 25 -39.67 24.84 18.02
CA THR A 25 -40.67 25.14 16.95
C THR A 25 -40.51 24.29 15.68
N TYR A 26 -41.58 23.79 15.04
CA TYR A 26 -43.02 24.05 15.15
C TYR A 26 -43.82 22.78 15.49
N GLY A 27 -45.08 22.95 15.94
CA GLY A 27 -46.11 21.89 16.01
C GLY A 27 -47.37 22.32 15.22
N PRO A 28 -48.58 21.76 15.46
CA PRO A 28 -48.92 20.74 16.46
C PRO A 28 -49.79 19.56 15.96
N SER A 29 -49.84 18.48 16.76
CA SER A 29 -51.04 17.64 16.92
C SER A 29 -50.98 16.94 18.28
N GLN A 30 -52.13 16.65 18.89
CA GLN A 30 -52.26 16.13 20.25
C GLN A 30 -52.54 14.62 20.25
N ALA A 31 -51.93 13.89 21.18
CA ALA A 31 -52.53 12.72 21.84
C ALA A 31 -51.79 12.42 23.16
N GLU A 32 -52.53 12.50 24.26
CA GLU A 32 -52.38 11.79 25.54
C GLU A 32 -50.98 11.54 26.16
N GLU A 33 -50.74 12.24 27.29
CA GLU A 33 -49.91 11.71 28.38
C GLU A 33 -50.73 10.68 29.18
N GLU A 34 -50.20 9.48 29.39
CA GLU A 34 -50.58 8.64 30.54
C GLU A 34 -49.39 8.49 31.49
N ILE A 35 -49.68 8.52 32.80
CA ILE A 35 -48.70 8.40 33.87
C ILE A 35 -48.67 6.95 34.35
N ILE A 36 -47.50 6.30 34.23
CA ILE A 36 -47.17 5.14 35.05
C ILE A 36 -45.92 5.48 35.85
N ASP A 37 -46.05 5.39 37.17
CA ASP A 37 -45.00 5.60 38.15
C ASP A 37 -44.37 4.25 38.55
N GLN A 38 -43.14 4.29 39.07
CA GLN A 38 -42.42 3.17 39.72
C GLN A 38 -42.23 1.86 38.91
N LEU A 39 -41.00 1.62 38.43
CA LEU A 39 -40.44 0.27 38.29
C LEU A 39 -38.98 0.23 38.79
N ASP A 40 -38.67 -0.82 39.55
CA ASP A 40 -37.30 -1.18 39.95
C ASP A 40 -36.50 -1.78 38.78
N PRO A 41 -35.15 -1.78 38.81
CA PRO A 41 -34.31 -2.26 37.72
C PRO A 41 -34.19 -3.79 37.67
N GLU A 42 -35.31 -4.52 37.67
CA GLU A 42 -35.35 -5.98 37.54
C GLU A 42 -35.38 -6.45 36.08
N ASN A 43 -34.19 -6.72 35.55
CA ASN A 43 -33.93 -7.93 34.76
C ASN A 43 -34.73 -8.19 33.45
N ASP A 44 -34.97 -7.18 32.62
CA ASP A 44 -35.33 -7.36 31.20
C ASP A 44 -34.15 -7.95 30.38
N ASN A 45 -33.93 -9.25 30.57
CA ASN A 45 -33.05 -10.09 29.75
C ASN A 45 -33.87 -11.23 29.12
N GLU A 46 -35.09 -10.91 28.66
CA GLU A 46 -35.83 -11.78 27.75
C GLU A 46 -34.98 -12.01 26.49
N GLY A 47 -34.63 -13.27 26.25
CA GLY A 47 -33.77 -13.64 25.13
C GLY A 47 -34.54 -13.63 23.82
N HIS A 48 -34.65 -12.48 23.16
CA HIS A 48 -35.17 -12.38 21.79
C HIS A 48 -34.55 -13.48 20.90
N ALA A 49 -35.38 -14.20 20.16
CA ALA A 49 -34.93 -15.28 19.30
C ALA A 49 -34.03 -14.74 18.18
N SER A 50 -32.98 -15.48 17.84
CA SER A 50 -32.03 -15.09 16.78
C SER A 50 -32.76 -14.83 15.46
N GLY A 51 -32.51 -13.67 14.86
CA GLY A 51 -33.18 -13.18 13.66
C GLY A 51 -34.41 -12.30 13.87
N GLN A 52 -34.95 -12.14 15.09
CA GLN A 52 -36.03 -11.17 15.34
C GLN A 52 -35.53 -9.72 15.26
N ILE A 53 -36.27 -8.88 14.54
CA ILE A 53 -36.02 -7.44 14.44
C ILE A 53 -36.81 -6.72 15.53
N TYR A 54 -36.15 -5.87 16.31
CA TYR A 54 -36.76 -5.06 17.38
C TYR A 54 -36.27 -3.61 17.34
N HIS A 55 -37.05 -2.65 17.83
CA HIS A 55 -36.65 -1.25 17.95
C HIS A 55 -36.12 -0.96 19.37
N SER A 56 -35.00 -0.23 19.52
CA SER A 56 -34.52 0.15 20.86
C SER A 56 -33.53 1.31 20.84
N GLU A 57 -33.66 2.20 21.83
CA GLU A 57 -32.74 3.31 22.09
C GLU A 57 -31.77 2.94 23.23
N ARG A 58 -30.45 2.96 22.97
CA ARG A 58 -29.44 2.45 23.93
C ARG A 58 -28.15 3.26 23.89
N PHE A 59 -27.59 3.52 25.08
CA PHE A 59 -26.18 3.90 25.24
C PHE A 59 -25.30 2.65 25.22
N LEU A 60 -24.18 2.72 24.53
CA LEU A 60 -23.27 1.61 24.28
C LEU A 60 -22.08 1.62 25.26
N PRO A 61 -21.35 0.49 25.45
CA PRO A 61 -20.29 0.39 26.46
C PRO A 61 -19.12 1.37 26.33
N ASN A 62 -18.93 2.00 25.18
CA ASN A 62 -17.93 3.04 24.93
C ASN A 62 -18.46 4.48 25.13
N GLY A 63 -19.75 4.65 25.44
CA GLY A 63 -20.42 5.93 25.58
C GLY A 63 -21.14 6.45 24.33
N ASP A 64 -21.05 5.76 23.19
CA ASP A 64 -21.82 6.08 21.99
C ASP A 64 -23.34 5.85 22.23
N TYR A 65 -24.18 6.42 21.38
CA TYR A 65 -25.65 6.30 21.47
C TYR A 65 -26.26 5.87 20.14
N TYR A 66 -27.23 4.95 20.18
CA TYR A 66 -28.01 4.53 19.01
C TYR A 66 -29.50 4.47 19.30
N SER A 67 -30.31 4.87 18.31
CA SER A 67 -31.76 4.76 18.26
C SER A 67 -32.18 4.22 16.89
N GLY A 68 -32.94 3.14 16.85
CA GLY A 68 -33.37 2.49 15.61
C GLY A 68 -33.64 1.01 15.78
N TYR A 69 -33.74 0.28 14.68
CA TYR A 69 -33.94 -1.17 14.71
C TYR A 69 -32.63 -1.95 14.93
N TRP A 70 -32.79 -3.17 15.43
CA TRP A 70 -31.73 -4.11 15.81
C TRP A 70 -32.09 -5.52 15.32
N VAL A 71 -31.09 -6.31 14.94
CA VAL A 71 -31.19 -7.77 14.77
C VAL A 71 -29.91 -8.41 15.30
N ASP A 72 -30.02 -9.53 16.03
CA ASP A 72 -28.86 -10.26 16.59
C ASP A 72 -27.87 -9.38 17.40
N ASN A 73 -28.36 -8.30 18.02
CA ASN A 73 -27.59 -7.23 18.70
C ASN A 73 -26.68 -6.37 17.79
N PHE A 74 -27.02 -6.24 16.51
CA PHE A 74 -26.45 -5.28 15.57
C PHE A 74 -27.51 -4.31 15.03
N PRO A 75 -27.17 -3.03 14.77
CA PRO A 75 -28.03 -2.10 14.04
C PRO A 75 -28.54 -2.66 12.72
N HIS A 76 -29.84 -2.46 12.47
CA HIS A 76 -30.56 -2.92 11.28
C HIS A 76 -31.66 -1.92 10.92
N GLY A 77 -32.20 -2.00 9.70
CA GLY A 77 -33.29 -1.11 9.25
C GLY A 77 -32.88 0.36 9.31
N HIS A 78 -33.83 1.28 9.47
CA HIS A 78 -33.50 2.69 9.63
C HIS A 78 -33.04 3.00 11.07
N GLY A 79 -32.02 3.86 11.24
CA GLY A 79 -31.50 4.18 12.56
C GLY A 79 -30.47 5.31 12.62
N LYS A 80 -30.35 5.90 13.80
CA LYS A 80 -29.52 7.06 14.13
C LYS A 80 -28.42 6.66 15.11
N TYR A 81 -27.16 6.90 14.76
CA TYR A 81 -25.99 6.63 15.59
C TYR A 81 -25.21 7.93 15.86
N TRP A 82 -24.87 8.17 17.12
CA TRP A 82 -24.02 9.27 17.56
C TRP A 82 -22.75 8.71 18.20
N TRP A 83 -21.61 9.07 17.62
CA TRP A 83 -20.29 8.76 18.18
C TRP A 83 -19.92 9.76 19.28
N THR A 84 -19.21 9.28 20.28
CA THR A 84 -18.62 10.07 21.38
C THR A 84 -17.66 11.18 20.92
N ASP A 85 -17.13 11.08 19.70
CA ASP A 85 -16.33 12.13 19.06
C ASP A 85 -17.16 13.21 18.33
N GLY A 86 -18.50 13.11 18.37
CA GLY A 86 -19.44 14.08 17.83
C GLY A 86 -19.86 13.84 16.38
N CYS A 87 -19.34 12.82 15.70
CA CYS A 87 -19.93 12.39 14.42
C CYS A 87 -21.34 11.82 14.60
N MET A 88 -22.17 11.95 13.57
CA MET A 88 -23.53 11.40 13.52
C MET A 88 -23.76 10.65 12.20
N TYR A 89 -24.61 9.62 12.23
CA TYR A 89 -25.21 9.02 11.04
C TYR A 89 -26.71 8.85 11.26
N VAL A 90 -27.50 9.11 10.22
CA VAL A 90 -28.95 8.88 10.15
C VAL A 90 -29.23 8.22 8.82
N GLY A 91 -29.71 6.97 8.81
CA GLY A 91 -29.87 6.22 7.56
C GLY A 91 -30.10 4.74 7.78
N ASP A 92 -29.96 3.96 6.71
CA ASP A 92 -30.26 2.53 6.73
C ASP A 92 -29.04 1.69 7.17
N TRP A 93 -29.35 0.58 7.84
CA TRP A 93 -28.38 -0.32 8.44
C TRP A 93 -28.66 -1.76 8.04
N PHE A 94 -27.60 -2.50 7.73
CA PHE A 94 -27.67 -3.94 7.52
C PHE A 94 -26.59 -4.63 8.36
N ARG A 95 -27.04 -5.28 9.44
CA ARG A 95 -26.21 -6.07 10.37
C ARG A 95 -24.95 -5.31 10.83
N GLY A 96 -25.14 -4.10 11.33
CA GLY A 96 -24.08 -3.24 11.88
C GLY A 96 -23.24 -2.50 10.83
N LYS A 97 -23.63 -2.49 9.56
CA LYS A 97 -23.03 -1.67 8.50
C LYS A 97 -24.03 -0.66 7.96
N LYS A 98 -23.57 0.56 7.69
CA LYS A 98 -24.35 1.59 6.99
C LYS A 98 -24.58 1.14 5.55
N MET A 99 -25.82 1.28 5.07
CA MET A 99 -26.35 0.70 3.84
C MET A 99 -27.43 1.66 3.29
N GLY A 100 -27.99 1.37 2.11
CA GLY A 100 -29.17 2.10 1.62
C GLY A 100 -28.93 3.60 1.48
N LYS A 101 -29.87 4.43 1.94
CA LYS A 101 -29.72 5.88 1.98
C LYS A 101 -29.35 6.37 3.39
N GLY A 102 -28.61 7.47 3.46
CA GLY A 102 -28.36 8.12 4.73
C GLY A 102 -27.64 9.46 4.64
N THR A 103 -27.61 10.14 5.78
CA THR A 103 -26.80 11.33 6.05
C THR A 103 -25.71 10.98 7.05
N PHE A 104 -24.47 11.39 6.78
CA PHE A 104 -23.37 11.37 7.74
C PHE A 104 -22.90 12.80 8.01
N SER A 105 -22.72 13.16 9.28
CA SER A 105 -22.35 14.52 9.70
C SER A 105 -21.11 14.51 10.58
N TRP A 106 -20.27 15.53 10.43
CA TRP A 106 -19.01 15.68 11.15
C TRP A 106 -19.03 16.84 12.16
N PRO A 107 -18.25 16.78 13.25
CA PRO A 107 -18.07 17.89 14.20
C PRO A 107 -17.55 19.20 13.57
N SER A 108 -16.96 19.13 12.38
CA SER A 108 -16.50 20.29 11.61
C SER A 108 -17.63 21.08 10.94
N GLY A 109 -18.87 20.57 10.93
CA GLY A 109 -19.98 21.11 10.14
C GLY A 109 -20.08 20.52 8.73
N ALA A 110 -19.11 19.69 8.30
CA ALA A 110 -19.23 18.96 7.04
C ALA A 110 -20.37 17.92 7.10
N MET A 111 -20.96 17.61 5.95
CA MET A 111 -21.99 16.58 5.82
C MET A 111 -21.96 15.87 4.47
N TYR A 112 -22.42 14.63 4.45
CA TYR A 112 -22.69 13.85 3.23
C TYR A 112 -24.11 13.31 3.31
N GLU A 113 -24.88 13.46 2.24
CA GLU A 113 -26.20 12.86 2.07
C GLU A 113 -26.23 12.07 0.76
N GLY A 114 -26.54 10.78 0.83
CA GLY A 114 -26.49 9.91 -0.34
C GLY A 114 -26.57 8.43 -0.02
N ASN A 115 -26.09 7.63 -0.97
CA ASN A 115 -26.12 6.18 -0.88
C ASN A 115 -24.91 5.62 -0.10
N PHE A 116 -25.15 4.54 0.64
CA PHE A 116 -24.15 3.84 1.44
C PHE A 116 -24.11 2.35 1.11
N LYS A 117 -22.91 1.78 1.07
CA LYS A 117 -22.68 0.36 0.85
C LYS A 117 -21.62 -0.17 1.79
N SER A 118 -22.01 -1.10 2.66
CA SER A 118 -21.10 -1.74 3.65
C SER A 118 -20.29 -0.75 4.51
N GLY A 119 -20.80 0.45 4.78
CA GLY A 119 -20.14 1.49 5.58
C GLY A 119 -19.51 2.66 4.81
N TYR A 120 -19.37 2.55 3.49
CA TYR A 120 -18.76 3.56 2.62
C TYR A 120 -19.82 4.42 1.91
N MET A 121 -19.47 5.66 1.56
CA MET A 121 -20.23 6.48 0.60
C MET A 121 -20.04 5.86 -0.80
N ASP A 122 -21.12 5.38 -1.42
CA ASP A 122 -21.07 4.47 -2.59
C ASP A 122 -22.40 4.52 -3.35
N GLY A 123 -22.37 4.87 -4.63
CA GLY A 123 -23.52 5.34 -5.41
C GLY A 123 -23.67 6.87 -5.37
N GLU A 124 -24.82 7.40 -5.81
CA GLU A 124 -25.04 8.85 -5.86
C GLU A 124 -25.04 9.51 -4.47
N GLY A 125 -24.48 10.72 -4.37
CA GLY A 125 -24.53 11.50 -3.14
C GLY A 125 -23.96 12.91 -3.25
N THR A 126 -24.31 13.73 -2.25
CA THR A 126 -23.88 15.13 -2.11
C THR A 126 -23.00 15.27 -0.88
N TYR A 127 -21.80 15.84 -1.03
CA TYR A 127 -20.92 16.23 0.08
C TYR A 127 -20.86 17.76 0.18
N MET A 128 -21.00 18.28 1.40
CA MET A 128 -20.79 19.67 1.75
C MET A 128 -19.57 19.76 2.68
N ALA A 129 -18.53 20.46 2.23
CA ALA A 129 -17.32 20.72 2.99
C ALA A 129 -17.53 21.88 4.00
N PRO A 130 -16.74 21.96 5.09
CA PRO A 130 -16.93 22.97 6.13
C PRO A 130 -16.43 24.36 5.72
N ASN A 131 -15.70 24.46 4.61
CA ASN A 131 -15.29 25.72 3.98
C ASN A 131 -16.34 26.27 2.98
N GLY A 132 -17.39 25.50 2.67
CA GLY A 132 -18.43 25.85 1.70
C GLY A 132 -18.32 25.15 0.35
N ASP A 133 -17.27 24.37 0.06
CA ASP A 133 -17.21 23.64 -1.22
C ASP A 133 -18.27 22.51 -1.27
N SER A 134 -18.99 22.35 -2.39
CA SER A 134 -19.95 21.25 -2.58
C SER A 134 -19.43 20.20 -3.56
N PHE A 135 -19.90 18.96 -3.50
CA PHE A 135 -19.80 17.99 -4.59
C PHE A 135 -21.09 17.19 -4.70
N ARG A 136 -21.59 16.98 -5.92
CA ARG A 136 -22.79 16.21 -6.22
C ARG A 136 -22.52 15.28 -7.40
N GLY A 137 -22.68 13.97 -7.20
CA GLY A 137 -22.51 12.97 -8.26
C GLY A 137 -22.21 11.59 -7.69
N SER A 138 -21.59 10.74 -8.50
CA SER A 138 -21.32 9.35 -8.12
C SER A 138 -20.14 9.22 -7.15
N TRP A 139 -20.27 8.28 -6.21
CA TRP A 139 -19.21 7.89 -5.27
C TRP A 139 -18.93 6.41 -5.37
N VAL A 140 -17.67 6.02 -5.13
CA VAL A 140 -17.27 4.62 -4.91
C VAL A 140 -16.28 4.59 -3.76
N MET A 141 -16.55 3.77 -2.73
CA MET A 141 -15.67 3.54 -1.58
C MET A 141 -15.17 4.83 -0.87
N ASN A 142 -16.03 5.85 -0.76
CA ASN A 142 -15.76 7.22 -0.26
C ASN A 142 -15.02 8.18 -1.21
N LEU A 143 -14.75 7.81 -2.47
CA LEU A 143 -14.12 8.71 -3.45
C LEU A 143 -15.15 9.13 -4.51
N LYS A 144 -15.04 10.38 -4.99
CA LYS A 144 -15.77 10.86 -6.18
C LYS A 144 -15.39 9.99 -7.37
N HIS A 145 -16.36 9.58 -8.18
CA HIS A 145 -16.12 8.76 -9.37
C HIS A 145 -17.18 9.02 -10.46
N HIS A 146 -17.06 8.34 -11.61
CA HIS A 146 -17.90 8.50 -12.79
C HIS A 146 -18.12 9.97 -13.18
N HIS A 147 -19.29 10.54 -12.92
CA HIS A 147 -19.62 11.93 -13.26
C HIS A 147 -20.09 12.71 -12.02
N GLY A 148 -19.78 14.01 -11.96
CA GLY A 148 -20.26 14.87 -10.89
C GLY A 148 -19.82 16.32 -10.96
N VAL A 149 -20.62 17.17 -10.33
CA VAL A 149 -20.43 18.61 -10.22
C VAL A 149 -19.72 18.95 -8.91
N LYS A 150 -18.70 19.80 -8.98
CA LYS A 150 -17.92 20.34 -7.86
C LYS A 150 -18.04 21.85 -7.85
N GLU A 151 -18.74 22.39 -6.86
CA GLU A 151 -18.75 23.83 -6.58
C GLU A 151 -17.63 24.13 -5.58
N TYR A 152 -16.89 25.22 -5.79
CA TYR A 152 -15.78 25.65 -4.95
C TYR A 152 -16.14 26.94 -4.20
N ALA A 153 -15.68 27.08 -2.96
CA ALA A 153 -15.98 28.22 -2.09
C ALA A 153 -15.44 29.58 -2.60
N ASN A 154 -14.54 29.58 -3.59
CA ASN A 154 -14.13 30.82 -4.27
C ASN A 154 -15.22 31.32 -5.25
N GLY A 155 -16.07 30.44 -5.77
CA GLY A 155 -17.09 30.70 -6.79
C GLY A 155 -16.88 29.96 -8.13
N ASP A 156 -15.84 29.12 -8.26
CA ASP A 156 -15.64 28.30 -9.44
C ASP A 156 -16.52 27.04 -9.43
N CYS A 157 -16.73 26.44 -10.60
CA CYS A 157 -17.45 25.19 -10.76
C CYS A 157 -16.76 24.26 -11.77
N TYR A 158 -16.61 22.98 -11.42
CA TYR A 158 -16.26 21.91 -12.37
C TYR A 158 -17.44 20.95 -12.54
N ASP A 159 -17.77 20.63 -13.79
CA ASP A 159 -18.81 19.68 -14.18
C ASP A 159 -18.22 18.70 -15.21
N GLY A 160 -18.07 17.42 -14.85
CA GLY A 160 -17.33 16.48 -15.68
C GLY A 160 -17.07 15.12 -15.04
N GLU A 161 -16.13 14.39 -15.61
CA GLU A 161 -15.74 13.04 -15.19
C GLU A 161 -14.75 13.05 -13.99
N TRP A 162 -14.86 12.02 -13.13
CA TRP A 162 -14.06 11.87 -11.92
C TRP A 162 -13.48 10.46 -11.80
N SER A 163 -12.19 10.37 -11.48
CA SER A 163 -11.51 9.12 -11.16
C SER A 163 -10.75 9.22 -9.85
N ARG A 164 -11.03 8.30 -8.91
CA ARG A 164 -10.33 8.17 -7.62
C ARG A 164 -10.29 9.48 -6.79
N GLY A 165 -11.27 10.37 -6.96
CA GLY A 165 -11.35 11.67 -6.26
C GLY A 165 -10.77 12.88 -7.00
N LEU A 166 -10.18 12.69 -8.19
CA LEU A 166 -9.64 13.73 -9.08
C LEU A 166 -10.46 13.83 -10.37
N GLN A 167 -10.37 14.96 -11.06
CA GLN A 167 -10.91 15.15 -12.41
C GLN A 167 -10.13 14.30 -13.42
N GLU A 168 -10.84 13.63 -14.32
CA GLU A 168 -10.32 12.74 -15.36
C GLU A 168 -11.27 12.82 -16.57
N GLY A 169 -10.99 12.17 -17.70
CA GLY A 169 -11.94 12.08 -18.82
C GLY A 169 -12.27 13.44 -19.43
N HIS A 170 -13.55 13.73 -19.70
CA HIS A 170 -14.00 15.04 -20.19
C HIS A 170 -14.64 15.87 -19.07
N GLY A 171 -14.44 17.19 -19.12
CA GLY A 171 -15.08 18.10 -18.18
C GLY A 171 -15.00 19.57 -18.55
N LYS A 172 -15.97 20.31 -18.02
CA LYS A 172 -16.07 21.76 -18.06
C LYS A 172 -15.63 22.36 -16.74
N TYR A 173 -14.65 23.26 -16.76
CA TYR A 173 -14.35 24.14 -15.62
C TYR A 173 -14.82 25.55 -15.96
N THR A 174 -15.52 26.19 -15.03
CA THR A 174 -16.02 27.57 -15.15
C THR A 174 -15.44 28.36 -13.98
N TRP A 175 -14.65 29.38 -14.30
CA TRP A 175 -14.10 30.29 -13.30
C TRP A 175 -15.14 31.34 -12.88
N LYS A 176 -15.00 31.84 -11.65
CA LYS A 176 -15.85 32.91 -11.10
C LYS A 176 -15.93 34.16 -11.99
N ASN A 177 -14.87 34.49 -12.74
CA ASN A 177 -14.85 35.63 -13.66
C ASN A 177 -15.66 35.40 -14.95
N GLY A 178 -16.24 34.21 -15.15
CA GLY A 178 -17.08 33.84 -16.28
C GLY A 178 -16.34 33.11 -17.41
N ASN A 179 -15.01 33.02 -17.36
CA ASN A 179 -14.25 32.22 -18.31
C ASN A 179 -14.59 30.73 -18.15
N CYS A 180 -14.50 29.92 -19.21
CA CYS A 180 -14.65 28.47 -19.09
C CYS A 180 -13.78 27.68 -20.06
N TYR A 181 -13.30 26.54 -19.58
CA TYR A 181 -12.65 25.50 -20.35
C TYR A 181 -13.60 24.30 -20.52
N VAL A 182 -13.61 23.67 -21.69
CA VAL A 182 -14.30 22.41 -21.98
C VAL A 182 -13.34 21.50 -22.75
N GLY A 183 -13.00 20.33 -22.22
CA GLY A 183 -12.06 19.41 -22.86
C GLY A 183 -11.62 18.24 -21.99
N GLU A 184 -10.47 17.67 -22.30
CA GLU A 184 -9.88 16.50 -21.62
C GLU A 184 -9.16 16.87 -20.30
N TRP A 185 -9.24 15.96 -19.33
CA TRP A 185 -8.66 16.06 -17.99
C TRP A 185 -7.94 14.78 -17.59
N LYS A 186 -6.86 14.91 -16.83
CA LYS A 186 -6.08 13.77 -16.34
C LYS A 186 -5.44 14.08 -14.99
N ASN A 187 -5.68 13.24 -13.98
CA ASN A 187 -5.21 13.41 -12.61
C ASN A 187 -5.47 14.82 -12.00
N GLY A 188 -6.56 15.49 -12.39
CA GLY A 188 -6.90 16.84 -11.91
C GLY A 188 -6.33 18.01 -12.74
N VAL A 189 -5.67 17.75 -13.87
CA VAL A 189 -5.05 18.77 -14.74
C VAL A 189 -5.68 18.76 -16.14
N ILE A 190 -5.81 19.93 -16.75
CA ILE A 190 -6.24 20.11 -18.15
C ILE A 190 -5.18 19.55 -19.11
N CYS A 191 -5.60 18.75 -20.08
CA CYS A 191 -4.72 18.14 -21.09
C CYS A 191 -5.49 17.84 -22.39
N GLY A 192 -4.87 17.09 -23.31
CA GLY A 192 -5.54 16.53 -24.48
C GLY A 192 -6.12 17.59 -25.40
N LYS A 193 -7.28 17.34 -26.01
CA LYS A 193 -8.02 18.36 -26.76
C LYS A 193 -8.92 19.17 -25.84
N GLY A 194 -8.97 20.48 -26.05
CA GLY A 194 -9.82 21.34 -25.27
C GLY A 194 -10.03 22.73 -25.86
N LYS A 195 -11.13 23.34 -25.42
CA LYS A 195 -11.60 24.64 -25.84
C LYS A 195 -11.70 25.57 -24.63
N MET A 196 -10.97 26.67 -24.66
CA MET A 196 -11.06 27.75 -23.68
C MET A 196 -11.84 28.91 -24.28
N CYS A 197 -12.79 29.45 -23.52
CA CYS A 197 -13.61 30.60 -23.88
C CYS A 197 -13.48 31.65 -22.77
N TRP A 198 -13.14 32.88 -23.15
CA TRP A 198 -12.99 34.01 -22.25
C TRP A 198 -14.22 34.94 -22.33
N THR A 199 -14.46 35.74 -21.29
CA THR A 199 -15.59 36.69 -21.24
C THR A 199 -15.46 37.88 -22.21
N ASN A 200 -14.29 38.08 -22.80
CA ASN A 200 -14.05 39.03 -23.90
C ASN A 200 -14.34 38.42 -25.29
N GLU A 201 -15.08 37.31 -25.34
CA GLU A 201 -15.43 36.54 -26.55
C GLU A 201 -14.24 35.89 -27.30
N ASN A 202 -13.00 36.01 -26.80
CA ASN A 202 -11.88 35.25 -27.31
C ASN A 202 -12.07 33.73 -27.08
N VAL A 203 -11.57 32.92 -28.01
CA VAL A 203 -11.67 31.46 -27.98
C VAL A 203 -10.36 30.81 -28.43
N TYR A 204 -9.83 29.89 -27.63
CA TYR A 204 -8.79 28.96 -28.05
C TYR A 204 -9.38 27.56 -28.19
N GLU A 205 -9.05 26.84 -29.27
CA GLU A 205 -9.50 25.48 -29.55
C GLU A 205 -8.32 24.68 -30.13
N GLY A 206 -7.82 23.69 -29.38
CA GLY A 206 -6.58 22.98 -29.73
C GLY A 206 -6.14 21.97 -28.69
N ASN A 207 -4.86 21.59 -28.76
CA ASN A 207 -4.23 20.66 -27.83
C ASN A 207 -3.69 21.38 -26.56
N TRP A 208 -3.65 20.66 -25.44
CA TRP A 208 -3.25 21.13 -24.12
C TRP A 208 -2.33 20.12 -23.41
N GLU A 209 -1.38 20.64 -22.64
CA GLU A 209 -0.46 19.84 -21.80
C GLU A 209 -0.17 20.63 -20.52
N ASP A 210 -0.13 19.96 -19.37
CA ASP A 210 0.11 20.56 -18.04
C ASP A 210 -0.66 21.87 -17.74
N GLY A 211 -1.91 21.94 -18.22
CA GLY A 211 -2.80 23.09 -18.02
C GLY A 211 -2.62 24.27 -18.96
N VAL A 212 -1.78 24.17 -20.00
CA VAL A 212 -1.57 25.25 -20.99
C VAL A 212 -1.71 24.77 -22.44
N PRO A 213 -2.01 25.66 -23.40
CA PRO A 213 -2.00 25.35 -24.83
C PRO A 213 -0.65 24.77 -25.27
N LYS A 214 -0.65 23.63 -25.97
CA LYS A 214 0.57 23.04 -26.53
C LYS A 214 0.29 22.17 -27.75
N GLY A 215 1.09 22.30 -28.80
CA GLY A 215 0.86 21.65 -30.09
C GLY A 215 -0.20 22.38 -30.93
N ASN A 216 -0.77 21.69 -31.92
CA ASN A 216 -1.64 22.33 -32.90
C ASN A 216 -2.92 22.90 -32.27
N GLY A 217 -3.24 24.16 -32.58
CA GLY A 217 -4.43 24.85 -32.06
C GLY A 217 -4.76 26.15 -32.80
N THR A 218 -6.00 26.60 -32.63
CA THR A 218 -6.54 27.83 -33.22
C THR A 218 -6.99 28.79 -32.13
N PHE A 219 -6.51 30.03 -32.17
CA PHE A 219 -7.07 31.14 -31.38
C PHE A 219 -7.96 32.01 -32.28
N LYS A 220 -9.05 32.53 -31.75
CA LYS A 220 -10.02 33.40 -32.42
C LYS A 220 -10.35 34.58 -31.52
N TRP A 221 -10.42 35.78 -32.11
CA TRP A 221 -10.79 37.01 -31.40
C TRP A 221 -12.24 37.38 -31.66
N ALA A 222 -12.81 38.19 -30.77
CA ALA A 222 -14.16 38.77 -30.92
C ALA A 222 -14.33 39.55 -32.24
N ASP A 223 -13.26 40.18 -32.76
CA ASP A 223 -13.28 40.91 -34.03
C ASP A 223 -13.29 40.02 -35.29
N GLY A 224 -13.29 38.70 -35.13
CA GLY A 224 -13.31 37.71 -36.22
C GLY A 224 -11.92 37.31 -36.74
N SER A 225 -10.84 37.89 -36.24
CA SER A 225 -9.47 37.45 -36.56
C SER A 225 -9.20 36.04 -36.00
N LEU A 226 -8.22 35.35 -36.58
CA LEU A 226 -7.81 34.03 -36.09
C LEU A 226 -6.32 33.75 -36.30
N TYR A 227 -5.74 32.92 -35.43
CA TYR A 227 -4.37 32.45 -35.49
C TYR A 227 -4.38 30.92 -35.49
N ILE A 228 -3.74 30.29 -36.48
CA ILE A 228 -3.60 28.84 -36.58
C ILE A 228 -2.12 28.49 -36.51
N GLY A 229 -1.73 27.63 -35.57
CA GLY A 229 -0.34 27.27 -35.37
C GLY A 229 -0.10 26.08 -34.45
N ASN A 230 1.17 25.73 -34.31
CA ASN A 230 1.69 24.93 -33.22
C ASN A 230 2.06 25.86 -32.06
N TRP A 231 1.41 25.63 -30.92
CA TRP A 231 1.55 26.41 -29.71
C TRP A 231 2.62 25.82 -28.81
N SER A 232 3.52 26.64 -28.31
CA SER A 232 4.36 26.29 -27.16
C SER A 232 4.61 27.52 -26.30
N LYS A 233 4.83 27.26 -25.01
CA LYS A 233 5.30 28.23 -24.02
C LYS A 233 6.77 28.58 -24.22
N GLU A 234 7.53 27.72 -24.91
CA GLU A 234 8.87 28.03 -25.40
C GLU A 234 8.77 28.77 -26.74
N PRO A 235 9.19 30.04 -26.87
CA PRO A 235 8.99 30.82 -28.09
C PRO A 235 9.65 30.23 -29.33
N ASN A 236 10.69 29.40 -29.15
CA ASN A 236 11.44 28.76 -30.24
C ASN A 236 10.68 27.60 -30.91
N GLU A 237 9.69 27.03 -30.23
CA GLU A 237 8.86 25.92 -30.74
C GLU A 237 7.54 26.42 -31.34
N HIS A 238 7.11 27.64 -30.94
CA HIS A 238 5.87 28.25 -31.37
C HIS A 238 5.96 28.65 -32.85
N SER A 239 4.98 28.25 -33.67
CA SER A 239 4.94 28.59 -35.10
C SER A 239 3.51 28.60 -35.66
N GLY A 240 3.17 29.58 -36.50
CA GLY A 240 1.80 29.70 -37.01
C GLY A 240 1.55 30.95 -37.84
N THR A 241 0.34 31.07 -38.36
CA THR A 241 -0.11 32.17 -39.23
C THR A 241 -1.26 32.93 -38.60
N PHE A 242 -1.13 34.26 -38.55
CA PHE A 242 -2.20 35.18 -38.16
C PHE A 242 -3.00 35.60 -39.41
N TYR A 243 -4.33 35.57 -39.28
CA TYR A 243 -5.29 35.97 -40.30
C TYR A 243 -6.17 37.09 -39.69
N PRO A 244 -5.87 38.38 -39.97
CA PRO A 244 -6.66 39.49 -39.46
C PRO A 244 -8.05 39.55 -40.10
N SER A 245 -9.03 40.02 -39.35
CA SER A 245 -10.35 40.35 -39.90
C SER A 245 -10.33 41.61 -40.76
N GLY A 246 -11.38 41.79 -41.57
CA GLY A 246 -11.48 42.91 -42.52
C GLY A 246 -11.41 44.30 -41.87
N SER A 247 -11.85 44.42 -40.62
CA SER A 247 -11.78 45.66 -39.82
C SER A 247 -10.38 45.98 -39.31
N LEU A 248 -9.52 44.98 -39.10
CA LEU A 248 -8.13 45.20 -38.66
C LEU A 248 -7.21 45.64 -39.80
N LEU A 249 -7.55 45.30 -41.05
CA LEU A 249 -6.77 45.71 -42.23
C LEU A 249 -6.76 47.23 -42.46
N GLU A 250 -7.74 47.97 -41.96
CA GLU A 250 -7.76 49.44 -41.99
C GLU A 250 -6.97 50.07 -40.82
N GLY A 251 -6.71 49.31 -39.75
CA GLY A 251 -6.08 49.79 -38.50
C GLY A 251 -4.55 49.75 -38.47
N GLY A 252 -3.91 49.10 -39.44
CA GLY A 252 -2.45 49.18 -39.68
C GLY A 252 -1.52 48.44 -38.70
N ASN A 253 -2.02 47.84 -37.62
CA ASN A 253 -1.20 47.06 -36.69
C ASN A 253 -1.32 45.55 -36.94
N LEU A 254 -0.35 44.99 -37.69
CA LEU A 254 -0.37 43.62 -38.20
C LEU A 254 0.49 42.62 -37.40
N TYR A 255 1.07 43.03 -36.28
CA TYR A 255 1.99 42.20 -35.50
C TYR A 255 1.43 41.92 -34.09
N TRP A 256 1.16 40.65 -33.81
CA TRP A 256 0.73 40.16 -32.50
C TRP A 256 1.68 39.06 -32.02
N ASP A 257 1.87 38.97 -30.70
CA ASP A 257 2.74 37.99 -30.06
C ASP A 257 1.88 36.89 -29.39
N PRO A 258 1.91 35.64 -29.90
CA PRO A 258 1.19 34.52 -29.30
C PRO A 258 1.54 34.20 -27.85
N GLN A 259 2.69 34.66 -27.36
CA GLN A 259 3.07 34.45 -25.96
C GLN A 259 2.16 35.21 -24.97
N GLN A 260 1.42 36.23 -25.44
CA GLN A 260 0.46 36.97 -24.60
C GLN A 260 -0.60 36.06 -23.96
N VAL A 261 -1.02 34.98 -24.63
CA VAL A 261 -2.02 34.04 -24.07
C VAL A 261 -1.51 33.37 -22.79
N TYR A 262 -0.22 33.02 -22.71
CA TYR A 262 0.38 32.39 -21.53
C TYR A 262 0.65 33.38 -20.39
N TYR A 263 0.98 34.63 -20.71
CA TYR A 263 1.40 35.65 -19.74
C TYR A 263 0.31 36.68 -19.38
N THR A 264 -0.84 36.64 -20.05
CA THR A 264 -1.98 37.55 -19.81
C THR A 264 -3.27 36.74 -19.67
N ASP A 265 -3.83 36.21 -20.77
CA ASP A 265 -5.18 35.62 -20.80
C ASP A 265 -5.35 34.40 -19.85
N LEU A 266 -4.29 33.61 -19.65
CA LEU A 266 -4.31 32.44 -18.76
C LEU A 266 -3.94 32.72 -17.30
N MET A 267 -3.42 33.91 -16.93
CA MET A 267 -2.98 34.16 -15.55
C MET A 267 -4.13 34.18 -14.55
N GLU A 268 -5.32 34.64 -14.94
CA GLU A 268 -6.53 34.57 -14.10
C GLU A 268 -7.13 33.15 -14.02
N CYS A 269 -6.74 32.24 -14.91
CA CYS A 269 -7.40 30.96 -15.13
C CYS A 269 -6.75 29.81 -14.32
N THR A 270 -6.47 30.07 -13.05
CA THR A 270 -5.88 29.06 -12.13
C THR A 270 -6.97 28.13 -11.58
N ILE A 271 -6.72 26.82 -11.59
CA ILE A 271 -7.66 25.79 -11.12
C ILE A 271 -7.58 25.66 -9.58
N CYS A 272 -8.73 25.55 -8.90
CA CYS A 272 -8.77 25.34 -7.46
C CYS A 272 -8.40 23.89 -7.04
N PRO A 273 -7.52 23.71 -6.03
CA PRO A 273 -7.12 22.39 -5.55
C PRO A 273 -8.26 21.67 -4.81
N ASN A 274 -8.27 20.34 -4.88
CA ASN A 274 -9.27 19.50 -4.20
C ASN A 274 -9.01 19.41 -2.67
N GLU A 275 -10.05 19.63 -1.87
CA GLU A 275 -10.03 19.41 -0.41
C GLU A 275 -9.80 17.91 -0.06
N ARG A 276 -9.23 17.65 1.14
CA ARG A 276 -9.02 16.30 1.69
C ARG A 276 -9.88 16.08 2.93
N VAL A 277 -10.90 15.21 2.81
CA VAL A 277 -11.76 14.82 3.94
C VAL A 277 -10.94 14.10 5.03
N SER A 278 -10.93 14.66 6.24
CA SER A 278 -10.01 14.26 7.31
C SER A 278 -10.37 12.94 8.02
N ILE A 279 -11.65 12.57 8.06
CA ILE A 279 -12.17 11.32 8.63
C ILE A 279 -13.27 10.81 7.70
N LEU A 280 -13.24 9.54 7.29
CA LEU A 280 -14.23 8.98 6.36
C LEU A 280 -15.32 8.16 7.10
N PRO A 281 -16.56 8.08 6.58
CA PRO A 281 -17.64 7.36 7.28
C PRO A 281 -17.32 5.88 7.54
N SER A 282 -16.59 5.20 6.64
CA SER A 282 -16.20 3.79 6.81
C SER A 282 -15.07 3.56 7.83
N GLN A 283 -14.43 4.62 8.33
CA GLN A 283 -13.44 4.53 9.42
C GLN A 283 -14.12 4.45 10.80
N LYS A 284 -15.38 4.87 10.92
CA LYS A 284 -16.17 4.79 12.15
C LYS A 284 -16.62 3.35 12.40
N LYS A 285 -16.06 2.73 13.43
CA LYS A 285 -16.51 1.42 13.95
C LYS A 285 -17.69 1.61 14.91
N LEU A 286 -18.50 0.57 15.06
CA LEU A 286 -19.50 0.47 16.12
C LEU A 286 -18.91 -0.14 17.38
N ALA A 287 -19.49 0.14 18.54
CA ALA A 287 -19.29 -0.67 19.73
C ALA A 287 -19.98 -2.04 19.57
N VAL A 288 -19.20 -3.10 19.41
CA VAL A 288 -19.73 -4.47 19.29
C VAL A 288 -20.06 -5.02 20.68
N TRP A 289 -21.33 -5.34 20.92
CA TRP A 289 -21.74 -6.05 22.13
C TRP A 289 -21.31 -7.52 22.07
N ARG A 290 -20.81 -8.07 23.19
CA ARG A 290 -20.54 -9.51 23.33
C ARG A 290 -21.67 -10.13 24.15
N SER A 291 -22.36 -11.12 23.60
CA SER A 291 -23.41 -11.85 24.32
C SER A 291 -22.83 -12.58 25.53
N VAL A 292 -23.49 -12.46 26.69
CA VAL A 292 -23.03 -13.04 27.97
C VAL A 292 -23.87 -14.28 28.28
N LYS A 293 -23.49 -15.43 27.71
CA LYS A 293 -24.02 -16.76 28.10
C LYS A 293 -22.92 -17.83 28.13
N ALA A 294 -22.09 -17.77 29.19
CA ALA A 294 -21.31 -18.89 29.73
C ALA A 294 -20.72 -18.45 31.09
N THR A 295 -21.31 -18.89 32.21
CA THR A 295 -20.92 -18.41 33.56
C THR A 295 -20.88 -19.53 34.60
N GLU A 296 -19.82 -20.35 34.53
CA GLU A 296 -19.34 -21.22 35.61
C GLU A 296 -17.81 -21.30 35.47
N ASN A 297 -16.95 -21.13 36.50
CA ASN A 297 -17.18 -20.82 37.91
C ASN A 297 -16.10 -19.83 38.45
N ASN A 298 -16.49 -19.01 39.43
CA ASN A 298 -15.68 -18.26 40.42
C ASN A 298 -14.22 -17.81 40.11
N VAL A 299 -14.01 -16.54 39.72
CA VAL A 299 -13.01 -15.61 40.31
C VAL A 299 -13.53 -14.16 40.16
N ARG A 300 -13.46 -13.32 41.23
CA ARG A 300 -13.68 -11.85 41.15
C ARG A 300 -12.34 -11.08 40.99
N PRO A 301 -12.34 -9.87 40.38
CA PRO A 301 -11.29 -9.50 39.44
C PRO A 301 -10.06 -8.79 40.04
N ARG A 302 -8.93 -8.90 39.32
CA ARG A 302 -7.79 -7.96 39.40
C ARG A 302 -7.38 -7.49 38.01
N ARG A 303 -6.89 -6.24 37.95
CA ARG A 303 -6.52 -5.51 36.72
C ARG A 303 -5.62 -6.34 35.79
N MET A 304 -6.01 -6.46 34.52
CA MET A 304 -5.05 -6.85 33.48
C MET A 304 -4.23 -5.63 33.05
N SER A 305 -2.91 -5.71 33.22
CA SER A 305 -1.95 -4.88 32.49
C SER A 305 -1.54 -5.58 31.19
N VAL A 306 -1.14 -4.81 30.18
CA VAL A 306 -0.74 -5.34 28.87
C VAL A 306 0.74 -5.72 28.89
N ASP A 307 1.06 -7.01 28.98
CA ASP A 307 2.05 -7.67 28.09
C ASP A 307 2.27 -9.17 28.37
N GLY A 308 2.34 -9.96 27.30
CA GLY A 308 3.40 -10.96 27.12
C GLY A 308 3.18 -12.44 27.49
N ARG A 309 3.64 -13.30 26.56
CA ARG A 309 3.98 -14.74 26.68
C ARG A 309 2.77 -15.70 26.74
N ILE A 310 2.71 -16.81 25.99
CA ILE A 310 3.69 -17.87 25.68
C ILE A 310 4.07 -18.68 26.92
N ASP A 311 3.50 -19.88 27.05
CA ASP A 311 4.25 -21.14 27.13
C ASP A 311 3.24 -22.31 27.16
N ALA A 312 3.69 -23.52 26.83
CA ALA A 312 2.88 -24.74 26.81
C ALA A 312 3.64 -25.90 27.46
N ALA A 313 2.90 -26.94 27.87
CA ALA A 313 3.42 -28.12 28.58
C ALA A 313 3.89 -27.82 30.04
N PRO A 314 4.13 -28.83 30.91
CA PRO A 314 4.21 -30.27 30.62
C PRO A 314 3.43 -31.19 31.59
N ILE A 315 3.71 -32.51 31.47
CA ILE A 315 3.43 -33.61 32.41
C ILE A 315 2.00 -34.17 32.41
N ASP A 316 1.75 -35.49 32.40
CA ASP A 316 2.42 -36.66 31.79
C ASP A 316 1.62 -37.95 32.12
N ARG A 317 2.10 -39.09 31.59
CA ARG A 317 1.91 -40.52 31.98
C ARG A 317 1.16 -41.38 30.94
N GLU A 318 1.82 -42.30 30.22
CA GLU A 318 2.39 -43.63 30.63
C GLU A 318 1.31 -44.71 30.83
N PHE A 319 1.35 -45.95 30.33
CA PHE A 319 2.32 -46.80 29.56
C PHE A 319 1.52 -47.60 28.47
N GLY A 320 2.06 -48.38 27.51
CA GLY A 320 3.44 -48.71 27.09
C GLY A 320 3.61 -50.20 26.64
N ARG A 321 4.52 -50.48 25.65
CA ARG A 321 4.94 -51.83 25.12
C ARG A 321 3.92 -52.57 24.20
N THR A 322 4.26 -53.45 23.22
CA THR A 322 5.55 -53.96 22.66
C THR A 322 5.43 -54.62 21.25
N ARG A 323 6.57 -54.67 20.51
CA ARG A 323 7.03 -55.71 19.53
C ARG A 323 6.35 -55.96 18.16
N LEU A 324 7.13 -55.71 17.10
CA LEU A 324 7.63 -56.62 16.03
C LEU A 324 6.74 -57.69 15.35
N SER A 325 6.92 -57.80 14.01
CA SER A 325 7.09 -59.02 13.19
C SER A 325 6.06 -59.30 12.07
N ASP A 326 6.43 -58.90 10.84
CA ASP A 326 6.44 -59.66 9.56
C ASP A 326 5.19 -60.29 8.88
N CYS A 327 5.37 -60.50 7.56
CA CYS A 327 4.70 -61.44 6.63
C CYS A 327 3.33 -61.11 5.98
N ALA A 328 3.41 -60.50 4.79
CA ALA A 328 2.90 -60.98 3.48
C ALA A 328 1.41 -61.38 3.28
N GLY A 329 0.80 -60.88 2.19
CA GLY A 329 -0.49 -61.39 1.67
C GLY A 329 -1.16 -60.55 0.57
N THR A 330 -0.84 -60.83 -0.69
CA THR A 330 -1.66 -60.49 -1.90
C THR A 330 -2.32 -61.78 -2.42
N PRO A 331 -3.34 -61.76 -3.33
CA PRO A 331 -4.02 -60.62 -3.99
C PRO A 331 -5.58 -60.73 -4.13
N SER A 332 -6.15 -59.78 -4.88
CA SER A 332 -7.24 -59.93 -5.88
C SER A 332 -8.75 -60.01 -5.50
N ASN A 333 -9.48 -59.05 -6.11
CA ASN A 333 -10.78 -59.14 -6.81
C ASN A 333 -12.08 -59.52 -6.09
N ILE A 334 -13.12 -58.68 -6.31
CA ILE A 334 -14.34 -59.02 -7.09
C ILE A 334 -15.08 -57.71 -7.48
N SER A 335 -15.86 -57.74 -8.56
CA SER A 335 -16.50 -56.57 -9.20
C SER A 335 -17.91 -56.87 -9.73
N TYR A 336 -18.85 -55.93 -9.53
CA TYR A 336 -20.12 -55.73 -10.28
C TYR A 336 -20.45 -54.19 -10.18
N LEU A 337 -20.90 -53.42 -11.19
CA LEU A 337 -22.00 -53.59 -12.18
C LEU A 337 -23.39 -53.63 -11.51
N ASP A 338 -24.47 -52.99 -11.99
CA ASP A 338 -24.82 -52.23 -13.24
C ASP A 338 -26.05 -51.32 -12.94
N ASP A 339 -26.53 -50.33 -13.73
CA ASP A 339 -26.10 -49.57 -14.94
C ASP A 339 -27.02 -48.29 -15.05
N ALA A 340 -26.73 -47.37 -15.99
CA ALA A 340 -27.67 -46.43 -16.67
C ALA A 340 -28.35 -45.28 -15.87
N MET A 341 -28.84 -44.17 -16.44
CA MET A 341 -28.66 -43.39 -17.70
C MET A 341 -29.48 -42.07 -17.52
N ALA A 342 -29.41 -40.99 -18.31
CA ALA A 342 -28.46 -40.44 -19.28
C ALA A 342 -28.82 -38.94 -19.49
N GLY A 343 -27.93 -38.14 -20.07
CA GLY A 343 -28.19 -36.71 -20.31
C GLY A 343 -27.03 -36.01 -21.01
N ALA A 344 -26.78 -36.38 -22.27
CA ALA A 344 -25.65 -35.87 -23.04
C ALA A 344 -25.96 -34.53 -23.75
N GLN A 345 -25.00 -33.61 -23.70
CA GLN A 345 -24.84 -32.55 -24.69
C GLN A 345 -23.34 -32.30 -24.88
N GLU A 346 -22.84 -32.58 -26.07
CA GLU A 346 -21.46 -32.27 -26.44
C GLU A 346 -21.32 -30.75 -26.68
N TYR A 347 -20.22 -30.16 -26.23
CA TYR A 347 -19.73 -28.92 -26.82
C TYR A 347 -18.20 -28.90 -26.84
N ASP A 348 -17.69 -28.28 -27.90
CA ASP A 348 -16.28 -28.27 -28.34
C ASP A 348 -15.39 -27.32 -27.51
N GLY A 349 -14.07 -27.50 -27.64
CA GLY A 349 -13.11 -26.40 -27.59
C GLY A 349 -12.64 -25.93 -26.21
N TYR A 350 -11.40 -26.30 -25.87
CA TYR A 350 -10.44 -25.55 -25.03
C TYR A 350 -10.95 -24.94 -23.71
N ILE A 351 -10.48 -25.47 -22.58
CA ILE A 351 -10.51 -24.76 -21.29
C ILE A 351 -9.61 -23.51 -21.40
N ARG A 352 -10.21 -22.36 -21.73
CA ARG A 352 -9.56 -21.04 -21.64
C ARG A 352 -9.32 -20.70 -20.16
N GLY A 353 -8.13 -20.20 -19.84
CA GLY A 353 -7.77 -19.77 -18.49
C GLY A 353 -8.74 -18.73 -17.94
N SER A 354 -9.03 -18.80 -16.64
CA SER A 354 -9.77 -17.73 -15.95
C SER A 354 -8.89 -16.47 -15.87
N PRO A 355 -9.44 -15.25 -16.10
CA PRO A 355 -8.69 -14.01 -16.04
C PRO A 355 -7.91 -13.83 -14.74
N ILE A 356 -6.73 -13.19 -14.80
CA ILE A 356 -5.92 -12.95 -13.62
C ILE A 356 -6.61 -11.91 -12.73
N ARG A 357 -7.19 -12.38 -11.63
CA ARG A 357 -7.68 -11.54 -10.55
C ARG A 357 -6.52 -10.83 -9.86
N LEU A 358 -6.58 -9.51 -9.81
CA LEU A 358 -5.65 -8.64 -9.12
C LEU A 358 -6.17 -8.30 -7.72
N PRO A 359 -5.31 -8.31 -6.68
CA PRO A 359 -5.70 -7.85 -5.37
C PRO A 359 -5.97 -6.34 -5.38
N LYS A 360 -7.07 -5.94 -4.73
CA LYS A 360 -7.51 -4.54 -4.64
C LYS A 360 -6.46 -3.67 -3.92
N SER A 361 -6.44 -2.38 -4.27
CA SER A 361 -5.45 -1.40 -3.81
C SER A 361 -5.22 -1.45 -2.28
N ALA A 362 -3.97 -1.63 -1.88
CA ALA A 362 -3.60 -1.81 -0.49
C ALA A 362 -3.68 -0.51 0.32
N LYS A 363 -3.95 -0.64 1.61
CA LYS A 363 -3.66 0.42 2.60
C LYS A 363 -2.13 0.54 2.74
N ARG A 364 -1.63 1.75 3.06
CA ARG A 364 -0.20 1.96 3.37
C ARG A 364 0.26 0.95 4.44
N GLN A 365 1.42 0.34 4.23
CA GLN A 365 1.82 -0.84 5.00
C GLN A 365 2.25 -0.46 6.43
N GLY A 366 1.67 -1.14 7.42
CA GLY A 366 2.03 -1.02 8.85
C GLY A 366 1.12 -0.15 9.71
N GLU A 367 1.26 -0.29 11.03
CA GLU A 367 0.57 0.50 12.06
C GLU A 367 1.43 1.69 12.50
N THR A 368 0.93 2.92 12.39
CA THR A 368 1.67 4.13 12.76
C THR A 368 1.91 4.22 14.27
N ILE A 369 3.18 4.31 14.69
CA ILE A 369 3.60 4.28 16.09
C ILE A 369 3.34 5.64 16.75
N SER A 370 2.19 5.78 17.40
CA SER A 370 1.80 6.97 18.17
C SER A 370 2.03 6.80 19.68
N LYS A 371 1.90 7.90 20.44
CA LYS A 371 2.08 7.90 21.90
C LYS A 371 1.06 6.98 22.56
N GLY A 372 1.56 5.94 23.24
CA GLY A 372 0.75 4.87 23.84
C GLY A 372 0.90 3.52 23.15
N HIS A 373 1.47 3.47 21.94
CA HIS A 373 1.84 2.22 21.29
C HIS A 373 3.05 1.55 22.00
N LYS A 374 3.03 0.22 22.12
CA LYS A 374 4.02 -0.61 22.87
C LYS A 374 5.49 -0.30 22.55
N ASN A 375 5.79 0.05 21.30
CA ASN A 375 7.14 0.31 20.78
C ASN A 375 7.46 1.81 20.63
N TYR A 376 6.60 2.72 21.12
CA TYR A 376 6.79 4.18 21.00
C TYR A 376 8.10 4.68 21.62
N GLU A 377 8.42 4.27 22.85
CA GLU A 377 9.71 4.62 23.48
C GLU A 377 10.91 4.04 22.71
N LEU A 378 10.76 2.88 22.07
CA LEU A 378 11.83 2.28 21.29
C LEU A 378 12.04 3.01 19.95
N MET A 379 10.97 3.53 19.34
CA MET A 379 11.01 4.43 18.18
C MET A 379 11.71 5.74 18.54
N LEU A 380 11.32 6.42 19.62
CA LEU A 380 11.94 7.67 20.05
C LEU A 380 13.45 7.50 20.29
N ASN A 381 13.85 6.46 21.01
CA ASN A 381 15.26 6.19 21.31
C ASN A 381 16.07 5.82 20.06
N LEU A 382 15.44 5.26 19.03
CA LEU A 382 16.04 5.02 17.72
C LEU A 382 16.21 6.33 16.93
N GLN A 383 15.18 7.19 16.87
CA GLN A 383 15.23 8.47 16.16
C GLN A 383 16.25 9.43 16.79
N LEU A 384 16.27 9.52 18.13
CA LEU A 384 17.28 10.28 18.89
C LEU A 384 18.69 9.75 18.63
N GLY A 385 18.88 8.43 18.66
CA GLY A 385 20.16 7.77 18.42
C GLY A 385 20.71 8.02 17.02
N ILE A 386 19.90 7.83 15.98
CA ILE A 386 20.29 8.03 14.58
C ILE A 386 20.56 9.51 14.28
N ARG A 387 19.67 10.43 14.70
CA ARG A 387 19.85 11.87 14.52
C ARG A 387 21.17 12.35 15.11
N HIS A 388 21.53 11.87 16.30
CA HIS A 388 22.83 12.13 16.93
C HIS A 388 24.01 11.42 16.25
N SER A 389 23.85 10.19 15.76
CA SER A 389 24.91 9.45 15.04
C SER A 389 25.27 10.11 13.70
N VAL A 390 24.27 10.56 12.94
CA VAL A 390 24.45 11.11 11.58
C VAL A 390 24.67 12.62 11.59
N GLY A 391 24.00 13.36 12.47
CA GLY A 391 24.08 14.83 12.57
C GLY A 391 25.34 15.36 13.28
N ARG A 392 26.28 14.49 13.67
CA ARG A 392 27.58 14.90 14.22
C ARG A 392 28.46 15.49 13.11
N PRO A 393 28.95 16.73 13.22
CA PRO A 393 29.96 17.24 12.31
C PRO A 393 31.22 16.39 12.42
N GLY A 394 31.81 16.04 11.28
CA GLY A 394 33.00 15.20 11.18
C GLY A 394 33.80 15.55 9.94
N PRO A 395 34.96 14.90 9.71
CA PRO A 395 35.80 15.15 8.54
C PRO A 395 35.03 14.91 7.24
N ALA A 396 35.58 15.39 6.12
CA ALA A 396 35.03 15.17 4.79
C ALA A 396 34.70 13.68 4.55
N PRO A 397 33.60 13.35 3.85
CA PRO A 397 33.31 11.97 3.48
C PRO A 397 34.41 11.41 2.58
N SER A 398 34.77 10.14 2.74
CA SER A 398 35.71 9.43 1.87
C SER A 398 35.28 7.98 1.69
N LEU A 399 35.63 7.41 0.53
CA LEU A 399 35.46 5.99 0.19
C LEU A 399 36.73 5.17 0.50
N ASP A 400 37.85 5.82 0.80
CA ASP A 400 39.13 5.18 1.11
C ASP A 400 39.25 4.93 2.62
N LEU A 401 38.58 3.86 3.04
CA LEU A 401 38.45 3.46 4.44
C LEU A 401 39.62 2.58 4.90
N LYS A 402 40.10 2.83 6.13
CA LYS A 402 41.17 2.01 6.74
C LYS A 402 40.58 0.74 7.35
N SER A 403 41.34 -0.36 7.34
CA SER A 403 40.92 -1.64 7.92
C SER A 403 40.41 -1.53 9.37
N SER A 404 41.02 -0.66 10.18
CA SER A 404 40.57 -0.37 11.55
C SER A 404 39.14 0.20 11.66
N GLU A 405 38.62 0.83 10.61
CA GLU A 405 37.29 1.48 10.59
C GLU A 405 36.17 0.46 10.36
N PHE A 406 36.52 -0.77 9.98
CA PHE A 406 35.63 -1.93 9.95
C PHE A 406 35.57 -2.68 11.31
N ASP A 407 36.43 -2.37 12.29
CA ASP A 407 36.49 -3.13 13.54
C ASP A 407 35.36 -2.73 14.54
N PRO A 408 34.40 -3.61 14.84
CA PRO A 408 33.33 -3.33 15.80
C PRO A 408 33.79 -3.30 17.27
N LYS A 409 35.09 -3.49 17.57
CA LYS A 409 35.65 -3.44 18.93
C LYS A 409 35.68 -2.04 19.55
N GLU A 410 35.43 -0.96 18.80
CA GLU A 410 35.15 0.35 19.41
C GLU A 410 33.94 0.24 20.35
N LYS A 411 34.18 0.15 21.66
CA LYS A 411 33.14 -0.05 22.69
C LYS A 411 32.53 1.26 23.19
N TYR A 412 32.53 2.32 22.37
CA TYR A 412 31.91 3.58 22.75
C TYR A 412 30.39 3.42 22.85
N TRP A 413 29.85 3.79 24.02
CA TRP A 413 28.42 3.85 24.28
C TRP A 413 28.07 5.29 24.67
N THR A 414 27.27 5.97 23.84
CA THR A 414 26.75 7.29 24.20
C THR A 414 25.65 7.14 25.23
N ARG A 415 25.66 7.94 26.31
CA ARG A 415 24.57 8.01 27.30
C ARG A 415 23.55 9.05 26.84
N PHE A 416 22.28 8.68 26.91
CA PHE A 416 21.14 9.54 26.60
C PHE A 416 20.26 9.59 27.85
N PRO A 417 20.50 10.54 28.75
CA PRO A 417 19.65 10.78 29.91
C PRO A 417 18.56 11.82 29.59
N PRO A 418 17.37 11.75 30.21
CA PRO A 418 16.26 12.67 29.91
C PRO A 418 16.63 14.15 30.07
N GLU A 419 17.45 14.47 31.07
CA GLU A 419 17.96 15.82 31.35
C GLU A 419 19.03 16.31 30.35
N GLY A 420 19.48 15.47 29.42
CA GLY A 420 20.55 15.76 28.47
C GLY A 420 21.96 15.69 29.09
N SER A 421 22.98 15.95 28.26
CA SER A 421 24.38 15.95 28.67
C SER A 421 25.23 16.87 27.79
N LYS A 422 26.54 16.97 28.08
CA LYS A 422 27.51 17.71 27.23
C LYS A 422 27.59 17.22 25.77
N SER A 423 27.02 16.08 25.43
CA SER A 423 27.06 15.50 24.07
C SER A 423 25.71 14.97 23.55
N THR A 424 24.62 15.11 24.31
CA THR A 424 23.27 14.66 23.94
C THR A 424 22.22 15.67 24.42
N PRO A 425 21.23 16.05 23.59
CA PRO A 425 20.20 17.01 24.00
C PRO A 425 19.22 16.40 25.01
N PRO A 426 18.53 17.21 25.83
CA PRO A 426 17.42 16.76 26.67
C PRO A 426 16.30 16.14 25.82
N HIS A 427 15.58 15.15 26.36
CA HIS A 427 14.55 14.41 25.62
C HIS A 427 13.46 13.80 26.52
N PRO A 428 12.24 13.57 26.00
CA PRO A 428 11.12 13.04 26.80
C PRO A 428 11.17 11.53 27.07
N SER A 429 12.01 10.74 26.37
CA SER A 429 12.17 9.31 26.64
C SER A 429 13.10 9.03 27.83
N CYS A 430 13.06 7.80 28.36
CA CYS A 430 13.84 7.35 29.53
C CYS A 430 15.35 7.21 29.26
N GLU A 431 16.18 6.99 30.30
CA GLU A 431 17.63 6.83 30.08
C GLU A 431 17.95 5.57 29.25
N PHE A 432 18.67 5.77 28.15
CA PHE A 432 19.22 4.68 27.34
C PHE A 432 20.70 4.89 27.02
N ARG A 433 21.32 3.87 26.44
CA ARG A 433 22.64 3.99 25.82
C ARG A 433 22.61 3.55 24.38
N TRP A 434 23.25 4.32 23.52
CA TRP A 434 23.38 4.08 22.09
C TRP A 434 24.78 3.55 21.76
N LYS A 435 24.86 2.50 20.96
CA LYS A 435 26.08 2.15 20.22
C LYS A 435 25.80 2.18 18.73
N ASP A 436 26.68 2.87 18.01
CA ASP A 436 26.84 2.78 16.56
C ASP A 436 27.91 1.75 16.18
N TYR A 437 27.85 1.15 14.99
CA TYR A 437 28.82 0.17 14.51
C TYR A 437 29.43 0.64 13.20
N CYS A 438 30.77 0.73 13.16
CA CYS A 438 31.54 1.07 11.95
C CYS A 438 30.97 2.29 11.19
N PRO A 439 30.68 3.43 11.87
CA PRO A 439 29.84 4.51 11.34
C PRO A 439 30.40 5.16 10.07
N LYS A 440 31.72 5.15 9.88
CA LYS A 440 32.38 5.62 8.66
C LYS A 440 32.04 4.74 7.46
N VAL A 441 32.02 3.41 7.63
CA VAL A 441 31.63 2.45 6.58
C VAL A 441 30.19 2.68 6.16
N PHE A 442 29.27 2.83 7.10
CA PHE A 442 27.86 3.12 6.79
C PHE A 442 27.59 4.55 6.28
N ARG A 443 28.53 5.50 6.47
CA ARG A 443 28.51 6.80 5.76
C ARG A 443 28.95 6.62 4.30
N ALA A 444 30.04 5.89 4.05
CA ALA A 444 30.54 5.61 2.71
C ALA A 444 29.55 4.75 1.89
N LEU A 445 28.91 3.74 2.49
CA LEU A 445 27.84 2.96 1.85
C LEU A 445 26.67 3.86 1.41
N ARG A 446 26.22 4.80 2.23
CA ARG A 446 25.18 5.77 1.83
C ARG A 446 25.60 6.62 0.63
N MET A 447 26.87 7.03 0.54
CA MET A 447 27.39 7.74 -0.63
C MET A 447 27.37 6.87 -1.89
N LEU A 448 27.83 5.62 -1.81
CA LEU A 448 27.81 4.67 -2.93
C LEU A 448 26.36 4.41 -3.41
N PHE A 449 25.41 4.36 -2.48
CA PHE A 449 23.98 4.26 -2.77
C PHE A 449 23.29 5.60 -3.11
N LYS A 450 24.06 6.69 -3.29
CA LYS A 450 23.56 8.03 -3.68
C LYS A 450 22.51 8.61 -2.70
N VAL A 451 22.61 8.26 -1.42
CA VAL A 451 21.74 8.73 -0.33
C VAL A 451 22.38 9.92 0.39
N ASP A 452 21.73 11.08 0.33
CA ASP A 452 22.11 12.24 1.15
C ASP A 452 21.87 11.99 2.67
N ALA A 453 22.70 12.63 3.50
CA ALA A 453 22.68 12.47 4.94
C ALA A 453 21.56 13.25 5.65
N ALA A 454 21.13 14.40 5.11
CA ALA A 454 20.01 15.16 5.65
C ALA A 454 18.68 14.50 5.27
N ASP A 455 18.50 14.11 4.01
CA ASP A 455 17.37 13.30 3.51
C ASP A 455 17.14 12.07 4.39
N TYR A 456 18.20 11.30 4.63
CA TYR A 456 18.19 10.10 5.47
C TYR A 456 17.78 10.39 6.93
N MET A 457 18.21 11.53 7.48
CA MET A 457 17.80 11.96 8.83
C MET A 457 16.34 12.45 8.86
N LEU A 458 15.85 13.14 7.83
CA LEU A 458 14.48 13.63 7.75
C LEU A 458 13.48 12.48 7.59
N SER A 459 13.77 11.54 6.69
CA SER A 459 12.96 10.34 6.43
C SER A 459 12.76 9.45 7.67
N ILE A 460 13.84 9.21 8.44
CA ILE A 460 13.80 8.31 9.60
C ILE A 460 13.49 9.06 10.91
N CYS A 461 14.01 10.28 11.07
CA CYS A 461 14.06 11.01 12.34
C CYS A 461 13.41 12.39 12.27
N GLY A 462 12.58 12.66 11.25
CA GLY A 462 11.81 13.90 11.10
C GLY A 462 10.64 14.01 12.09
N ASN A 463 9.59 14.73 11.70
CA ASN A 463 8.38 14.90 12.51
C ASN A 463 7.38 13.74 12.35
N ASP A 464 7.55 12.92 11.31
CA ASP A 464 6.69 11.78 11.04
C ASP A 464 7.00 10.58 11.95
N ALA A 465 5.94 9.84 12.30
CA ALA A 465 6.05 8.60 13.03
C ALA A 465 6.37 7.41 12.09
N LEU A 466 7.21 6.49 12.57
CA LEU A 466 7.47 5.22 11.87
C LEU A 466 6.24 4.31 11.94
N ARG A 467 6.09 3.43 10.94
CA ARG A 467 5.04 2.39 10.92
C ARG A 467 5.62 1.03 11.33
N GLU A 468 5.01 0.33 12.27
CA GLU A 468 5.35 -1.06 12.60
C GLU A 468 4.74 -2.03 11.59
N LEU A 469 5.56 -2.89 11.00
CA LEU A 469 5.08 -3.99 10.17
C LEU A 469 4.97 -5.24 11.04
N CYS A 470 3.77 -5.83 11.13
CA CYS A 470 3.59 -7.14 11.72
C CYS A 470 4.40 -8.18 10.91
N SER A 471 5.38 -8.82 11.53
CA SER A 471 6.20 -9.84 10.89
C SER A 471 5.54 -11.24 11.02
N PRO A 472 5.05 -11.86 9.94
CA PRO A 472 4.57 -13.25 9.98
C PRO A 472 5.72 -14.27 10.03
N GLY A 473 6.96 -13.83 9.86
CA GLY A 473 8.13 -14.70 9.74
C GLY A 473 8.56 -15.37 11.05
N LYS A 474 8.99 -16.63 10.94
CA LYS A 474 9.52 -17.51 12.02
C LYS A 474 10.72 -16.93 12.80
N SER A 475 11.26 -15.80 12.38
CA SER A 475 12.40 -15.12 13.01
C SER A 475 12.04 -14.42 14.32
N GLY A 476 10.81 -13.92 14.48
CA GLY A 476 10.42 -13.04 15.60
C GLY A 476 11.08 -11.66 15.57
N SER A 477 11.50 -11.19 14.38
CA SER A 477 12.10 -9.87 14.18
C SER A 477 11.06 -8.81 13.78
N PHE A 478 10.93 -7.76 14.59
CA PHE A 478 10.11 -6.59 14.28
C PHE A 478 10.73 -5.79 13.14
N PHE A 479 9.86 -5.18 12.34
CA PHE A 479 10.24 -4.24 11.28
C PHE A 479 9.53 -2.91 11.50
N TYR A 480 10.24 -1.81 11.26
CA TYR A 480 9.63 -0.50 11.07
C TYR A 480 9.86 -0.01 9.64
N LEU A 481 8.98 0.86 9.17
CA LEU A 481 9.00 1.48 7.83
C LEU A 481 8.88 3.00 8.00
N THR A 482 9.66 3.78 7.24
CA THR A 482 9.57 5.25 7.25
C THR A 482 8.27 5.75 6.63
N ASN A 483 7.84 6.97 6.96
CA ASN A 483 6.56 7.46 6.48
C ASN A 483 6.51 7.67 4.96
N ASP A 484 7.67 7.91 4.34
CA ASP A 484 7.91 8.02 2.90
C ASP A 484 8.20 6.68 2.20
N ASP A 485 8.07 5.56 2.91
CA ASP A 485 8.34 4.19 2.43
C ASP A 485 9.79 3.91 1.94
N ARG A 486 10.75 4.85 2.06
CA ARG A 486 12.14 4.69 1.57
C ARG A 486 12.97 3.64 2.32
N TYR A 487 12.86 3.60 3.65
CA TYR A 487 13.74 2.79 4.50
C TYR A 487 12.98 1.84 5.43
N MET A 488 13.48 0.62 5.53
CA MET A 488 13.07 -0.38 6.52
C MET A 488 14.10 -0.48 7.65
N ILE A 489 13.63 -0.77 8.86
CA ILE A 489 14.45 -0.94 10.06
C ILE A 489 14.12 -2.31 10.66
N LYS A 490 15.02 -3.28 10.52
CA LYS A 490 14.84 -4.66 11.00
C LYS A 490 15.53 -4.87 12.34
N THR A 491 14.83 -5.44 13.34
CA THR A 491 15.50 -5.86 14.60
C THR A 491 16.35 -7.11 14.37
N MET A 492 17.60 -7.08 14.84
CA MET A 492 18.60 -8.13 14.54
C MET A 492 19.01 -8.94 15.78
N LYS A 493 19.12 -10.26 15.62
CA LYS A 493 19.68 -11.18 16.61
C LYS A 493 21.19 -10.95 16.75
N LYS A 494 21.76 -11.39 17.88
CA LYS A 494 23.21 -11.28 18.13
C LYS A 494 24.06 -12.07 17.11
N ALA A 495 23.49 -13.13 16.51
CA ALA A 495 24.14 -13.93 15.47
C ALA A 495 24.22 -13.17 14.14
N GLU A 496 23.09 -12.71 13.59
CA GLU A 496 23.01 -11.96 12.34
C GLU A 496 23.92 -10.71 12.35
N VAL A 497 24.01 -10.01 13.49
CA VAL A 497 24.94 -8.87 13.65
C VAL A 497 26.42 -9.29 13.64
N LYS A 498 26.78 -10.52 14.05
CA LYS A 498 28.14 -11.04 13.81
C LYS A 498 28.39 -11.31 12.34
N VAL A 499 27.40 -11.84 11.60
CA VAL A 499 27.52 -12.13 10.16
C VAL A 499 27.75 -10.83 9.40
N LEU A 500 26.88 -9.83 9.60
CA LEU A 500 27.03 -8.52 8.94
C LEU A 500 28.39 -7.88 9.24
N LEU A 501 28.88 -7.98 10.49
CA LEU A 501 30.18 -7.43 10.88
C LEU A 501 31.39 -8.25 10.41
N ARG A 502 31.21 -9.53 10.06
CA ARG A 502 32.23 -10.35 9.39
C ARG A 502 32.34 -9.94 7.93
N MET A 503 31.22 -9.98 7.21
CA MET A 503 31.16 -9.71 5.78
C MET A 503 31.30 -8.23 5.41
N LEU A 504 31.24 -7.29 6.37
CA LEU A 504 31.14 -5.84 6.10
C LEU A 504 32.23 -5.32 5.15
N HIS A 505 33.44 -5.85 5.25
CA HIS A 505 34.55 -5.46 4.37
C HIS A 505 34.38 -5.98 2.94
N ALA A 506 34.02 -7.26 2.78
CA ALA A 506 33.74 -7.86 1.48
C ALA A 506 32.52 -7.22 0.81
N TYR A 507 31.42 -7.04 1.56
CA TYR A 507 30.22 -6.34 1.13
C TYR A 507 30.49 -4.89 0.69
N PHE A 508 31.28 -4.12 1.44
CA PHE A 508 31.67 -2.76 1.04
C PHE A 508 32.44 -2.73 -0.29
N ASN A 509 33.42 -3.63 -0.45
CA ASN A 509 34.20 -3.73 -1.69
C ASN A 509 33.33 -4.17 -2.87
N HIS A 510 32.37 -5.08 -2.65
CA HIS A 510 31.42 -5.57 -3.65
C HIS A 510 30.47 -4.49 -4.13
N VAL A 511 29.83 -3.76 -3.20
CA VAL A 511 28.97 -2.60 -3.50
C VAL A 511 29.75 -1.51 -4.24
N ARG A 512 31.04 -1.31 -3.91
CA ARG A 512 31.92 -0.35 -4.61
C ARG A 512 32.34 -0.82 -6.01
N ALA A 513 32.37 -2.12 -6.27
CA ALA A 513 32.76 -2.70 -7.56
C ALA A 513 31.57 -2.90 -8.51
N PHE A 514 30.36 -3.10 -7.98
CA PHE A 514 29.18 -3.52 -8.75
C PHE A 514 27.94 -2.68 -8.38
N GLU A 515 27.77 -1.54 -9.07
CA GLU A 515 26.65 -0.62 -8.84
C GLU A 515 25.26 -1.27 -9.00
N ASN A 516 25.15 -2.24 -9.91
CA ASN A 516 23.94 -3.01 -10.18
C ASN A 516 23.64 -4.14 -9.16
N THR A 517 24.42 -4.29 -8.08
CA THR A 517 24.24 -5.40 -7.12
C THR A 517 22.79 -5.46 -6.58
N LEU A 518 22.22 -6.67 -6.64
CA LEU A 518 20.87 -6.97 -6.18
C LEU A 518 20.81 -7.15 -4.66
N MET A 519 21.95 -7.21 -3.97
CA MET A 519 22.00 -7.33 -2.52
C MET A 519 21.24 -6.22 -1.81
N THR A 520 20.54 -6.59 -0.73
CA THR A 520 19.93 -5.63 0.21
C THR A 520 20.91 -4.52 0.60
N LYS A 521 20.52 -3.26 0.36
CA LYS A 521 21.33 -2.06 0.59
C LYS A 521 21.24 -1.66 2.07
N TYR A 522 22.37 -1.70 2.80
CA TYR A 522 22.47 -1.39 4.23
C TYR A 522 23.04 0.01 4.50
N PHE A 523 22.33 0.80 5.31
CA PHE A 523 22.62 2.23 5.56
C PHE A 523 23.09 2.56 6.98
N GLY A 524 22.89 1.65 7.94
CA GLY A 524 23.32 1.81 9.33
C GLY A 524 23.11 0.55 10.16
N LEU A 525 23.97 0.32 11.15
CA LEU A 525 23.88 -0.80 12.09
C LEU A 525 24.07 -0.28 13.51
N HIS A 526 23.06 -0.45 14.36
CA HIS A 526 22.99 0.23 15.65
C HIS A 526 22.48 -0.68 16.79
N CYS A 527 22.65 -0.25 18.03
CA CYS A 527 22.18 -0.97 19.21
C CYS A 527 21.74 -0.02 20.34
N VAL A 528 20.49 -0.15 20.76
CA VAL A 528 19.94 0.47 21.97
C VAL A 528 20.12 -0.49 23.14
N LYS A 529 20.73 -0.01 24.23
CA LYS A 529 20.66 -0.64 25.55
C LYS A 529 19.71 0.18 26.43
N LEU A 530 18.53 -0.37 26.70
CA LEU A 530 17.59 0.19 27.66
C LEU A 530 18.11 -0.04 29.09
N ILE A 531 17.86 0.91 29.99
CA ILE A 531 18.27 0.83 31.40
C ILE A 531 17.07 0.42 32.26
N GLY A 532 17.32 -0.51 33.17
CA GLY A 532 16.30 -1.20 33.97
C GLY A 532 16.78 -2.60 34.37
N PRO A 533 16.00 -3.35 35.17
CA PRO A 533 16.46 -4.59 35.82
C PRO A 533 17.04 -5.64 34.85
N ALA A 534 16.43 -5.80 33.67
CA ALA A 534 16.84 -6.79 32.67
C ALA A 534 17.86 -6.29 31.61
N GLN A 535 18.25 -5.00 31.65
CA GLN A 535 19.23 -4.36 30.74
C GLN A 535 19.16 -4.78 29.25
N LYS A 536 17.94 -4.82 28.68
CA LYS A 536 17.65 -5.33 27.33
C LYS A 536 18.45 -4.58 26.26
N LYS A 537 19.16 -5.32 25.40
CA LYS A 537 19.90 -4.81 24.22
C LYS A 537 19.17 -5.19 22.93
N VAL A 538 18.62 -4.19 22.24
CA VAL A 538 17.96 -4.35 20.94
C VAL A 538 18.93 -3.83 19.86
N ARG A 539 19.16 -4.62 18.81
CA ARG A 539 20.00 -4.23 17.66
C ARG A 539 19.12 -4.02 16.46
N PHE A 540 19.52 -3.11 15.59
CA PHE A 540 18.78 -2.77 14.38
C PHE A 540 19.74 -2.62 13.21
N VAL A 541 19.32 -3.04 12.02
CA VAL A 541 19.91 -2.61 10.75
C VAL A 541 18.90 -1.75 10.02
N ILE A 542 19.39 -0.71 9.35
CA ILE A 542 18.61 0.18 8.49
C ILE A 542 18.94 -0.22 7.05
N MET A 543 17.92 -0.48 6.25
CA MET A 543 18.03 -1.03 4.90
C MET A 543 17.03 -0.38 3.94
N GLY A 544 17.29 -0.47 2.63
CA GLY A 544 16.35 0.01 1.63
C GLY A 544 15.07 -0.82 1.57
N ASN A 545 13.93 -0.17 1.37
CA ASN A 545 12.73 -0.85 0.91
C ASN A 545 12.85 -1.12 -0.60
N LEU A 546 12.82 -2.39 -1.01
CA LEU A 546 12.84 -2.78 -2.43
C LEU A 546 11.61 -2.28 -3.19
N PHE A 547 10.47 -2.12 -2.49
CA PHE A 547 9.20 -1.67 -3.05
C PHE A 547 8.90 -0.21 -2.67
N CYS A 548 9.94 0.63 -2.66
CA CYS A 548 9.80 2.09 -2.61
C CYS A 548 9.50 2.59 -4.03
N THR A 549 8.22 2.59 -4.42
CA THR A 549 7.76 2.97 -5.76
C THR A 549 6.29 3.40 -5.74
N ASP A 550 5.92 4.28 -6.67
CA ASP A 550 4.54 4.72 -6.89
C ASP A 550 3.67 3.66 -7.61
N TYR A 551 4.30 2.65 -8.23
CA TYR A 551 3.58 1.54 -8.86
C TYR A 551 2.95 0.60 -7.81
N THR A 552 1.70 0.21 -8.03
CA THR A 552 1.04 -0.78 -7.16
C THR A 552 1.62 -2.18 -7.43
N ILE A 553 2.42 -2.68 -6.50
CA ILE A 553 2.94 -4.06 -6.53
C ILE A 553 1.77 -5.04 -6.33
N HIS A 554 1.29 -5.63 -7.42
CA HIS A 554 0.10 -6.50 -7.46
C HIS A 554 0.39 -7.91 -6.92
N ARG A 555 1.58 -8.46 -7.12
CA ARG A 555 2.02 -9.74 -6.52
C ARG A 555 3.44 -9.60 -5.97
N ARG A 556 3.74 -10.34 -4.89
CA ARG A 556 5.07 -10.38 -4.23
C ARG A 556 5.48 -11.83 -4.05
N PHE A 557 6.72 -12.20 -4.42
CA PHE A 557 7.25 -13.55 -4.28
C PHE A 557 8.60 -13.55 -3.55
N ASP A 558 8.78 -14.45 -2.58
CA ASP A 558 10.03 -14.78 -1.91
C ASP A 558 10.52 -16.12 -2.50
N LEU A 559 11.61 -16.12 -3.27
CA LEU A 559 12.06 -17.26 -4.08
C LEU A 559 13.42 -17.79 -3.59
N LYS A 560 13.57 -19.11 -3.41
CA LYS A 560 14.76 -19.78 -2.84
C LYS A 560 15.24 -21.04 -3.61
N GLY A 561 14.48 -21.49 -4.61
CA GLY A 561 14.74 -22.72 -5.35
C GLY A 561 14.54 -23.98 -4.51
N SER A 562 13.57 -23.98 -3.60
CA SER A 562 13.33 -25.09 -2.66
C SER A 562 11.84 -25.29 -2.42
N THR A 563 11.41 -26.50 -2.04
CA THR A 563 9.98 -26.85 -1.92
C THR A 563 9.50 -26.98 -0.46
N PHE A 564 10.37 -27.38 0.49
CA PHE A 564 9.93 -27.68 1.85
C PHE A 564 9.42 -26.46 2.63
N GLY A 565 8.10 -26.38 2.83
CA GLY A 565 7.43 -25.24 3.49
C GLY A 565 7.36 -23.97 2.63
N ARG A 566 7.43 -24.13 1.30
CA ARG A 566 7.54 -23.06 0.30
C ARG A 566 6.28 -22.86 -0.55
N MET A 567 5.13 -23.19 0.03
CA MET A 567 3.78 -22.79 -0.39
C MET A 567 3.16 -21.90 0.69
N THR A 568 2.24 -20.99 0.37
CA THR A 568 1.62 -20.06 1.31
C THR A 568 0.38 -20.62 1.97
N ASP A 569 0.29 -20.44 3.29
CA ASP A 569 -0.71 -21.08 4.15
C ASP A 569 -2.09 -20.35 4.15
N LYS A 570 -2.26 -19.34 3.28
CA LYS A 570 -3.50 -18.58 3.08
C LYS A 570 -4.27 -19.11 1.85
N PRO A 571 -5.61 -19.20 1.89
CA PRO A 571 -6.41 -19.43 0.69
C PRO A 571 -6.35 -18.22 -0.26
N GLU A 572 -6.62 -18.42 -1.57
CA GLU A 572 -6.49 -17.36 -2.58
C GLU A 572 -7.36 -16.12 -2.28
N SER A 573 -8.54 -16.32 -1.68
CA SER A 573 -9.44 -15.26 -1.23
C SER A 573 -8.85 -14.33 -0.15
N GLU A 574 -7.77 -14.72 0.52
CA GLU A 574 -7.05 -13.93 1.51
C GLU A 574 -5.69 -13.40 1.00
N ILE A 575 -5.33 -13.65 -0.26
CA ILE A 575 -4.10 -13.12 -0.87
C ILE A 575 -4.32 -11.66 -1.29
N ASP A 576 -3.77 -10.76 -0.49
CA ASP A 576 -3.73 -9.32 -0.76
C ASP A 576 -2.37 -8.88 -1.36
N ALA A 577 -2.29 -7.63 -1.85
CA ALA A 577 -1.08 -7.04 -2.42
C ALA A 577 0.09 -6.84 -1.41
N THR A 578 -0.09 -7.20 -0.13
CA THR A 578 0.98 -7.22 0.89
C THR A 578 1.41 -8.64 1.27
N THR A 579 0.72 -9.66 0.76
CA THR A 579 1.01 -11.07 1.00
C THR A 579 2.19 -11.51 0.14
N THR A 580 3.29 -11.91 0.77
CA THR A 580 4.45 -12.47 0.07
C THR A 580 4.26 -13.97 -0.13
N LEU A 581 4.08 -14.34 -1.40
CA LEU A 581 4.01 -15.69 -1.93
C LEU A 581 5.41 -16.34 -1.98
N LYS A 582 5.50 -17.63 -2.23
CA LYS A 582 6.71 -18.47 -2.16
C LYS A 582 6.90 -19.28 -3.46
N ASP A 583 7.93 -20.12 -3.53
CA ASP A 583 8.33 -20.88 -4.73
C ASP A 583 7.21 -21.74 -5.35
N LEU A 584 6.40 -22.43 -4.52
CA LEU A 584 5.28 -23.27 -4.98
C LEU A 584 4.03 -22.44 -5.30
N ASP A 585 3.95 -21.20 -4.84
CA ASP A 585 2.88 -20.27 -5.20
C ASP A 585 3.17 -19.53 -6.52
N LEU A 586 4.38 -19.68 -7.08
CA LEU A 586 4.78 -19.03 -8.33
C LEU A 586 4.12 -19.71 -9.54
N ASN A 587 3.48 -18.88 -10.36
CA ASN A 587 2.75 -19.22 -11.58
C ASN A 587 3.14 -18.33 -12.78
N PHE A 588 4.39 -17.84 -12.81
CA PHE A 588 4.93 -17.00 -13.89
C PHE A 588 6.39 -17.35 -14.23
N ILE A 589 6.75 -17.15 -15.50
CA ILE A 589 8.13 -17.00 -15.98
C ILE A 589 8.34 -15.52 -16.34
N PHE A 590 9.46 -14.92 -15.93
CA PHE A 590 9.78 -13.52 -16.12
C PHE A 590 10.76 -13.33 -17.30
N MET A 591 10.26 -12.79 -18.41
CA MET A 591 11.03 -12.59 -19.64
C MET A 591 11.70 -11.21 -19.62
N LEU A 592 13.02 -11.18 -19.50
CA LEU A 592 13.82 -9.95 -19.48
C LEU A 592 14.42 -9.68 -20.87
N PRO A 593 14.42 -8.42 -21.36
CA PRO A 593 15.10 -8.06 -22.60
C PRO A 593 16.57 -8.52 -22.60
N LYS A 594 17.04 -9.11 -23.70
CA LYS A 594 18.38 -9.73 -23.87
C LYS A 594 19.53 -9.08 -23.11
N THR A 595 19.72 -7.77 -23.23
CA THR A 595 20.79 -7.02 -22.54
C THR A 595 20.62 -7.05 -21.02
N TRP A 596 19.41 -6.84 -20.53
CA TRP A 596 19.06 -6.93 -19.11
C TRP A 596 19.11 -8.37 -18.59
N PHE A 597 18.76 -9.39 -19.37
CA PHE A 597 18.90 -10.79 -18.97
C PHE A 597 20.37 -11.20 -18.79
N GLN A 598 21.24 -10.78 -19.71
CA GLN A 598 22.68 -11.03 -19.62
C GLN A 598 23.30 -10.33 -18.39
N GLU A 599 22.91 -9.07 -18.14
CA GLU A 599 23.35 -8.32 -16.96
C GLU A 599 22.80 -8.92 -15.65
N PHE A 600 21.54 -9.35 -15.64
CA PHE A 600 20.90 -10.05 -14.52
C PHE A 600 21.69 -11.29 -14.12
N ARG A 601 21.97 -12.19 -15.08
CA ARG A 601 22.75 -13.41 -14.83
C ARG A 601 24.13 -13.09 -14.27
N ARG A 602 24.87 -12.19 -14.94
CA ARG A 602 26.21 -11.74 -14.54
C ARG A 602 26.24 -11.20 -13.10
N GLN A 603 25.22 -10.46 -12.69
CA GLN A 603 25.18 -9.88 -11.35
C GLN A 603 24.70 -10.87 -10.28
N VAL A 604 23.71 -11.72 -10.59
CA VAL A 604 23.29 -12.81 -9.70
C VAL A 604 24.44 -13.77 -9.43
N ASP A 605 25.24 -14.14 -10.43
CA ASP A 605 26.43 -14.98 -10.25
C ASP A 605 27.41 -14.36 -9.24
N ARG A 606 27.73 -13.07 -9.37
CA ARG A 606 28.64 -12.35 -8.45
C ARG A 606 28.08 -12.19 -7.04
N ASP A 607 26.80 -11.84 -6.92
CA ASP A 607 26.15 -11.69 -5.62
C ASP A 607 26.12 -13.05 -4.89
N CYS A 608 25.87 -14.16 -5.60
CA CYS A 608 25.98 -15.52 -5.07
C CYS A 608 27.43 -15.92 -4.73
N GLU A 609 28.43 -15.53 -5.52
CA GLU A 609 29.84 -15.79 -5.23
C GLU A 609 30.28 -15.16 -3.90
N LEU A 610 29.91 -13.90 -3.64
CA LEU A 610 30.17 -13.26 -2.35
C LEU A 610 29.47 -14.00 -1.20
N LEU A 611 28.20 -14.37 -1.38
CA LEU A 611 27.42 -15.08 -0.35
C LEU A 611 27.99 -16.47 -0.05
N GLU A 612 28.48 -17.18 -1.07
CA GLU A 612 29.18 -18.46 -0.92
C GLU A 612 30.50 -18.30 -0.15
N GLN A 613 31.32 -17.30 -0.50
CA GLN A 613 32.58 -16.99 0.19
C GLN A 613 32.37 -16.62 1.67
N GLU A 614 31.37 -15.79 1.95
CA GLU A 614 30.99 -15.40 3.33
C GLU A 614 30.15 -16.45 4.05
N ARG A 615 29.96 -17.64 3.46
CA ARG A 615 29.21 -18.79 4.03
C ARG A 615 27.77 -18.48 4.43
N VAL A 616 27.14 -17.56 3.72
CA VAL A 616 25.74 -17.20 3.88
C VAL A 616 24.86 -18.17 3.07
N MET A 617 23.72 -18.55 3.63
CA MET A 617 22.71 -19.40 2.99
C MET A 617 21.30 -18.89 3.32
N ASP A 618 20.27 -19.57 2.82
CA ASP A 618 18.85 -19.29 3.13
C ASP A 618 18.41 -17.86 2.78
N TYR A 619 19.05 -17.22 1.80
CA TYR A 619 18.70 -15.93 1.22
C TYR A 619 17.68 -16.08 0.09
N SER A 620 16.77 -15.11 -0.08
CA SER A 620 15.73 -15.15 -1.12
C SER A 620 15.99 -14.12 -2.21
N LEU A 621 15.55 -14.39 -3.45
CA LEU A 621 15.19 -13.30 -4.36
C LEU A 621 13.77 -12.87 -3.99
N LEU A 622 13.62 -11.65 -3.51
CA LEU A 622 12.32 -11.00 -3.37
C LEU A 622 11.96 -10.36 -4.72
N VAL A 623 10.78 -10.66 -5.25
CA VAL A 623 10.27 -10.16 -6.52
C VAL A 623 8.91 -9.48 -6.29
N GLY A 624 8.70 -8.31 -6.89
CA GLY A 624 7.46 -7.55 -6.91
C GLY A 624 7.03 -7.30 -8.36
N LEU A 625 5.76 -7.54 -8.64
CA LEU A 625 5.18 -7.55 -9.98
C LEU A 625 4.10 -6.46 -10.11
N HIS A 626 4.29 -5.53 -11.06
CA HIS A 626 3.28 -4.55 -11.45
C HIS A 626 2.88 -4.73 -12.92
N PHE A 627 1.72 -5.34 -13.17
CA PHE A 627 1.10 -5.37 -14.50
C PHE A 627 0.70 -3.97 -15.01
N ARG A 628 0.96 -3.71 -16.29
CA ARG A 628 0.74 -2.40 -16.94
C ARG A 628 -0.71 -2.20 -17.42
N GLU A 629 -1.39 -3.27 -17.82
CA GLU A 629 -2.75 -3.24 -18.41
C GLU A 629 -3.85 -3.63 -17.38
N ALA A 630 -3.64 -3.30 -16.11
CA ALA A 630 -4.56 -3.61 -15.02
C ALA A 630 -5.90 -2.84 -15.15
N SER A 631 -6.97 -3.55 -15.56
CA SER A 631 -8.28 -2.95 -15.78
C SER A 631 -9.03 -2.55 -14.49
N ILE A 632 -10.02 -1.67 -14.62
CA ILE A 632 -10.78 -1.07 -13.51
C ILE A 632 -11.58 -2.13 -12.70
N THR A 633 -11.96 -3.26 -13.29
CA THR A 633 -12.65 -4.36 -12.58
C THR A 633 -11.71 -5.17 -11.68
N GLY A 634 -10.39 -5.09 -11.92
CA GLY A 634 -9.38 -5.90 -11.26
C GLY A 634 -9.11 -7.25 -11.93
N ASP A 635 -9.69 -7.52 -13.10
CA ASP A 635 -9.33 -8.68 -13.94
C ASP A 635 -8.38 -8.25 -15.08
N GLN A 636 -7.48 -9.14 -15.48
CA GLN A 636 -6.70 -9.01 -16.72
C GLN A 636 -6.92 -10.18 -17.65
N THR A 637 -7.15 -9.86 -18.92
CA THR A 637 -7.17 -10.76 -20.08
C THR A 637 -5.86 -10.63 -20.87
N PRO A 638 -5.33 -11.72 -21.46
CA PRO A 638 -4.15 -11.64 -22.33
C PRO A 638 -4.35 -10.70 -23.53
N PRO A 639 -3.32 -9.96 -23.97
CA PRO A 639 -3.36 -9.18 -25.21
C PRO A 639 -3.68 -10.07 -26.40
N GLY A 640 -4.80 -9.80 -27.08
CA GLY A 640 -5.25 -10.56 -28.27
C GLY A 640 -6.62 -11.22 -28.15
N CYS A 641 -7.24 -11.27 -26.97
CA CYS A 641 -8.58 -11.85 -26.78
C CYS A 641 -9.71 -10.97 -27.34
N ARG A 642 -9.93 -10.97 -28.67
CA ARG A 642 -11.19 -10.49 -29.27
C ARG A 642 -12.36 -11.38 -28.82
N THR A 643 -13.51 -10.77 -28.53
CA THR A 643 -14.80 -11.45 -28.28
C THR A 643 -15.57 -11.65 -29.59
N PRO A 644 -16.18 -12.83 -29.85
CA PRO A 644 -16.85 -13.11 -31.12
C PRO A 644 -18.36 -12.77 -31.11
N THR A 645 -18.68 -11.47 -31.03
CA THR A 645 -19.96 -10.83 -31.41
C THR A 645 -19.70 -9.31 -31.44
N ASP A 646 -20.17 -8.49 -32.39
CA ASP A 646 -21.01 -8.74 -33.58
C ASP A 646 -20.40 -8.11 -34.85
N ASN A 647 -20.87 -8.52 -36.04
CA ASN A 647 -20.48 -7.91 -37.31
C ASN A 647 -21.35 -6.68 -37.64
N GLU A 648 -20.74 -5.59 -38.11
CA GLU A 648 -20.75 -5.19 -39.53
C GLU A 648 -19.99 -3.86 -39.75
N GLY A 649 -19.39 -3.67 -40.93
CA GLY A 649 -19.03 -2.34 -41.43
C GLY A 649 -17.53 -1.99 -41.58
N LEU A 650 -16.99 -2.31 -42.76
CA LEU A 650 -15.93 -1.58 -43.49
C LEU A 650 -14.46 -1.63 -43.01
N GLU A 651 -13.60 -1.55 -44.03
CA GLU A 651 -12.15 -1.75 -44.03
C GLU A 651 -11.39 -0.48 -43.61
N ASP A 652 -10.29 -0.62 -42.85
CA ASP A 652 -8.93 -0.52 -43.43
C ASP A 652 -7.88 -1.11 -42.46
N GLY A 653 -6.69 -1.45 -42.95
CA GLY A 653 -5.65 -2.17 -42.23
C GLY A 653 -4.58 -1.27 -41.60
N SER A 654 -4.63 -1.11 -40.27
CA SER A 654 -3.47 -0.63 -39.50
C SER A 654 -3.36 -1.30 -38.13
N VAL A 655 -2.56 -2.37 -38.04
CA VAL A 655 -2.08 -2.90 -36.76
C VAL A 655 -0.88 -2.05 -36.31
N PRO A 656 -0.95 -1.33 -35.18
CA PRO A 656 0.21 -0.59 -34.68
C PRO A 656 1.22 -1.55 -34.04
N HIS A 657 2.06 -2.16 -34.87
CA HIS A 657 3.33 -2.71 -34.40
C HIS A 657 4.13 -1.56 -33.78
N LEU A 658 4.29 -1.58 -32.45
CA LEU A 658 5.15 -0.64 -31.72
C LEU A 658 6.51 -0.56 -32.41
N SER A 659 6.88 0.65 -32.82
CA SER A 659 8.08 0.88 -33.61
C SER A 659 9.31 0.74 -32.72
N ARG A 660 10.44 0.42 -33.34
CA ARG A 660 11.73 0.34 -32.64
C ARG A 660 12.07 1.65 -31.90
N SER A 661 11.65 2.79 -32.47
CA SER A 661 11.74 4.14 -31.92
C SER A 661 11.00 4.33 -30.59
N ASP A 662 9.87 3.65 -30.38
CA ASP A 662 9.06 3.81 -29.15
C ASP A 662 9.73 3.16 -27.93
N ARG A 663 10.59 2.16 -28.15
CA ARG A 663 11.46 1.58 -27.11
C ARG A 663 12.59 2.52 -26.72
N ASP A 664 13.05 3.38 -27.64
CA ASP A 664 14.16 4.30 -27.41
C ASP A 664 13.70 5.60 -26.73
N GLN A 665 12.46 6.08 -26.97
CA GLN A 665 11.92 7.26 -26.27
C GLN A 665 11.85 7.08 -24.74
N LEU A 666 11.61 5.85 -24.25
CA LEU A 666 11.63 5.53 -22.82
C LEU A 666 13.02 5.63 -22.16
N LEU A 667 14.10 5.84 -22.93
CA LEU A 667 15.46 5.98 -22.42
C LEU A 667 15.93 7.44 -22.32
N PHE A 668 15.16 8.41 -22.84
CA PHE A 668 15.64 9.79 -23.07
C PHE A 668 14.75 10.91 -22.49
N ASN A 669 14.00 10.66 -21.41
CA ASN A 669 13.39 11.73 -20.61
C ASN A 669 14.08 11.88 -19.23
N PRO A 670 14.91 12.92 -19.01
CA PRO A 670 15.64 13.10 -17.74
C PRO A 670 14.80 13.66 -16.57
N ALA A 671 13.56 14.11 -16.82
CA ALA A 671 12.82 15.01 -15.92
C ALA A 671 11.55 14.38 -15.30
N GLY A 672 11.64 13.13 -14.84
CA GLY A 672 10.58 12.46 -14.07
C GLY A 672 11.06 11.10 -13.58
N TRP A 673 11.01 10.86 -12.26
CA TRP A 673 11.55 9.61 -11.69
C TRP A 673 10.74 8.38 -12.13
N ALA A 674 11.32 7.20 -12.34
CA ALA A 674 12.64 6.73 -11.88
C ALA A 674 13.47 6.04 -12.98
N SER A 675 14.80 6.22 -12.92
CA SER A 675 15.77 5.58 -13.82
C SER A 675 15.70 4.04 -13.77
N ILE A 676 15.50 3.40 -14.91
CA ILE A 676 15.57 1.95 -15.07
C ILE A 676 16.96 1.47 -14.65
N SER A 677 17.03 0.52 -13.73
CA SER A 677 18.28 -0.10 -13.27
C SER A 677 18.03 -1.54 -12.84
N LEU A 678 19.07 -2.38 -12.80
CA LEU A 678 18.87 -3.81 -12.58
C LEU A 678 18.12 -4.08 -11.25
N GLY A 679 16.92 -4.67 -11.36
CA GLY A 679 16.04 -4.96 -10.24
C GLY A 679 15.13 -3.81 -9.78
N ILE A 680 15.13 -2.64 -10.43
CA ILE A 680 14.27 -1.50 -10.08
C ILE A 680 13.66 -0.88 -11.35
N ASN A 681 12.32 -0.76 -11.37
CA ASN A 681 11.56 -0.19 -12.48
C ASN A 681 11.87 -0.85 -13.83
N MET A 682 11.97 -2.19 -13.86
CA MET A 682 12.41 -2.96 -15.02
C MET A 682 11.22 -3.35 -15.91
N PRO A 683 11.07 -2.82 -17.14
CA PRO A 683 10.03 -3.26 -18.07
C PRO A 683 10.35 -4.69 -18.56
N ALA A 684 9.34 -5.57 -18.54
CA ALA A 684 9.48 -6.97 -18.85
C ALA A 684 8.14 -7.56 -19.33
N ARG A 685 8.18 -8.77 -19.89
CA ARG A 685 6.98 -9.59 -20.10
C ARG A 685 6.95 -10.72 -19.06
N VAL A 686 5.76 -11.22 -18.73
CA VAL A 686 5.62 -12.50 -18.03
C VAL A 686 4.77 -13.46 -18.83
N GLU A 687 5.16 -14.72 -18.84
CA GLU A 687 4.32 -15.82 -19.31
C GLU A 687 3.69 -16.52 -18.09
N ARG A 688 2.38 -16.73 -18.11
CA ARG A 688 1.67 -17.47 -17.06
C ARG A 688 1.96 -18.96 -17.18
N THR A 689 2.13 -19.64 -16.05
CA THR A 689 2.38 -21.08 -15.97
C THR A 689 1.34 -21.81 -15.12
N GLU A 690 1.05 -23.05 -15.46
CA GLU A 690 0.13 -23.94 -14.73
C GLU A 690 0.81 -25.26 -14.38
N ARG A 691 0.47 -25.86 -13.23
CA ARG A 691 0.93 -27.21 -12.85
C ARG A 691 -0.18 -28.21 -13.13
N LYS A 692 0.18 -29.35 -13.76
CA LYS A 692 -0.80 -30.35 -14.22
C LYS A 692 -1.28 -31.30 -13.12
N ASN A 693 -0.56 -31.41 -11.99
CA ASN A 693 -0.97 -32.15 -10.78
C ASN A 693 -0.47 -31.44 -9.51
N ASP A 694 -1.21 -31.55 -8.40
CA ASP A 694 -0.75 -31.13 -7.06
C ASP A 694 0.32 -32.05 -6.45
N LEU A 695 0.52 -33.24 -7.03
CA LEU A 695 1.49 -34.25 -6.55
C LEU A 695 2.91 -34.04 -7.12
N ASP A 696 3.05 -33.27 -8.20
CA ASP A 696 4.34 -33.01 -8.84
C ASP A 696 5.03 -31.81 -8.19
N PHE A 697 6.13 -32.05 -7.47
CA PHE A 697 6.96 -31.02 -6.81
C PHE A 697 7.74 -30.12 -7.80
N GLN A 698 7.21 -29.91 -9.02
CA GLN A 698 7.83 -29.15 -10.09
C GLN A 698 7.82 -27.64 -9.74
N LEU A 699 9.00 -27.09 -9.44
CA LEU A 699 9.18 -25.72 -8.96
C LEU A 699 8.70 -24.63 -9.95
N VAL A 700 8.66 -24.91 -11.25
CA VAL A 700 8.18 -24.03 -12.32
C VAL A 700 7.10 -24.77 -13.10
N GLY A 701 5.90 -24.18 -13.24
CA GLY A 701 4.82 -24.80 -14.02
C GLY A 701 5.11 -24.85 -15.52
N GLU A 702 4.23 -25.52 -16.25
CA GLU A 702 4.27 -25.60 -17.70
C GLU A 702 3.81 -24.25 -18.30
N PRO A 703 4.46 -23.73 -19.35
CA PRO A 703 4.05 -22.48 -20.00
C PRO A 703 2.68 -22.58 -20.68
N THR A 704 1.87 -21.54 -20.58
CA THR A 704 0.50 -21.50 -21.13
C THR A 704 0.38 -20.77 -22.49
N GLY A 705 1.40 -20.01 -22.90
CA GLY A 705 1.30 -19.06 -24.00
C GLY A 705 0.52 -17.77 -23.67
N GLU A 706 0.05 -17.59 -22.43
CA GLU A 706 -0.59 -16.34 -21.99
C GLU A 706 0.47 -15.35 -21.48
N PHE A 707 0.73 -14.30 -22.25
CA PHE A 707 1.71 -13.25 -21.94
C PHE A 707 1.06 -11.99 -21.36
N TYR A 708 1.75 -11.30 -20.45
CA TYR A 708 1.30 -10.05 -19.85
C TYR A 708 2.47 -9.05 -19.73
N ASP A 709 2.18 -7.77 -19.95
CA ASP A 709 3.18 -6.69 -19.95
C ASP A 709 3.34 -6.07 -18.55
N VAL A 710 4.58 -6.00 -18.03
CA VAL A 710 4.82 -5.73 -16.59
C VAL A 710 6.02 -4.81 -16.32
N ILE A 711 6.08 -4.31 -15.10
CA ILE A 711 7.23 -3.68 -14.47
C ILE A 711 7.65 -4.53 -13.26
N LEU A 712 8.94 -4.87 -13.19
CA LEU A 712 9.52 -5.72 -12.16
C LEU A 712 10.40 -4.95 -11.19
N PHE A 713 10.36 -5.39 -9.93
CA PHE A 713 11.23 -4.97 -8.84
C PHE A 713 11.78 -6.23 -8.17
N PHE A 714 13.10 -6.42 -8.11
CA PHE A 714 13.70 -7.62 -7.52
C PHE A 714 15.05 -7.38 -6.85
N GLY A 715 15.33 -8.14 -5.79
CA GLY A 715 16.56 -8.00 -5.00
C GLY A 715 16.77 -9.16 -4.02
N ILE A 716 18.02 -9.42 -3.65
CA ILE A 716 18.41 -10.52 -2.76
C ILE A 716 18.32 -10.07 -1.29
N ILE A 717 17.52 -10.79 -0.51
CA ILE A 717 17.15 -10.48 0.87
C ILE A 717 17.58 -11.56 1.88
N ASP A 718 17.56 -11.18 3.17
CA ASP A 718 17.88 -12.04 4.32
C ASP A 718 19.27 -12.72 4.31
N ILE A 719 20.22 -12.07 3.62
CA ILE A 719 21.66 -12.36 3.46
C ILE A 719 22.50 -12.40 4.76
N LEU A 720 21.93 -12.76 5.91
CA LEU A 720 22.58 -12.73 7.24
C LEU A 720 22.44 -14.03 8.05
N GLN A 721 22.02 -15.14 7.43
CA GLN A 721 22.02 -16.47 8.06
C GLN A 721 23.35 -17.19 7.80
N ASP A 722 24.07 -17.51 8.88
CA ASP A 722 25.38 -18.21 8.85
C ASP A 722 25.20 -19.72 8.70
N TYR A 723 26.01 -20.38 7.87
CA TYR A 723 26.08 -21.85 7.86
C TYR A 723 27.00 -22.37 8.99
N ASP A 724 26.42 -22.52 10.18
CA ASP A 724 27.08 -23.03 11.39
C ASP A 724 26.81 -24.52 11.67
N ILE A 725 27.29 -25.02 12.82
CA ILE A 725 27.13 -26.41 13.24
C ILE A 725 25.66 -26.73 13.56
N THR A 726 24.89 -25.76 14.07
CA THR A 726 23.45 -25.91 14.30
C THR A 726 22.70 -26.06 12.98
N LYS A 727 23.10 -25.33 11.93
CA LYS A 727 22.55 -25.50 10.58
C LYS A 727 22.93 -26.83 9.91
N LYS A 728 24.12 -27.36 10.19
CA LYS A 728 24.48 -28.74 9.79
C LYS A 728 23.61 -29.80 10.46
N LEU A 729 23.28 -29.63 11.75
CA LEU A 729 22.36 -30.51 12.46
C LEU A 729 20.90 -30.36 11.98
N GLU A 730 20.47 -29.12 11.67
CA GLU A 730 19.16 -28.85 11.06
C GLU A 730 19.01 -29.51 9.69
N HIS A 731 20.06 -29.48 8.86
CA HIS A 731 20.10 -30.23 7.60
C HIS A 731 19.97 -31.73 7.85
N ALA A 732 20.86 -32.30 8.68
CA ALA A 732 20.91 -33.74 8.95
C ALA A 732 19.59 -34.30 9.53
N TYR A 733 18.88 -33.52 10.36
CA TYR A 733 17.55 -33.89 10.85
C TYR A 733 16.50 -33.90 9.74
N LYS A 734 16.46 -32.86 8.91
CA LYS A 734 15.46 -32.73 7.83
C LYS A 734 15.71 -33.72 6.69
N SER A 735 16.96 -34.05 6.37
CA SER A 735 17.32 -35.03 5.33
C SER A 735 16.92 -36.46 5.65
N ILE A 736 16.48 -36.75 6.89
CA ILE A 736 15.87 -38.04 7.28
C ILE A 736 14.37 -38.07 6.94
N GLN A 737 13.73 -36.92 6.75
CA GLN A 737 12.28 -36.78 6.55
C GLN A 737 11.91 -36.33 5.12
N CYS A 738 12.82 -35.65 4.40
CA CYS A 738 12.60 -35.12 3.06
C CYS A 738 13.90 -35.20 2.23
N ASP A 739 13.79 -35.15 0.90
CA ASP A 739 14.95 -35.05 -0.02
C ASP A 739 15.89 -33.91 0.40
N PRO A 740 17.20 -34.16 0.61
CA PRO A 740 18.23 -33.15 0.85
C PRO A 740 18.14 -31.91 -0.05
N ASN A 741 17.76 -32.05 -1.32
CA ASN A 741 17.67 -30.93 -2.26
C ASN A 741 16.48 -30.00 -1.98
N SER A 742 15.39 -30.53 -1.42
CA SER A 742 14.15 -29.80 -1.09
C SER A 742 14.29 -28.79 0.06
N ILE A 743 15.37 -28.91 0.85
CA ILE A 743 15.56 -28.22 2.13
C ILE A 743 16.41 -26.95 1.95
N SER A 744 15.97 -25.80 2.50
CA SER A 744 16.73 -24.55 2.35
C SER A 744 18.03 -24.52 3.16
N ALA A 745 18.12 -25.25 4.27
CA ALA A 745 19.36 -25.43 5.03
C ALA A 745 20.25 -26.50 4.36
N VAL A 746 21.21 -26.07 3.53
CA VAL A 746 22.23 -26.88 2.84
C VAL A 746 23.56 -26.13 2.83
N ASP A 747 24.65 -26.75 2.40
CA ASP A 747 25.94 -26.07 2.25
C ASP A 747 25.83 -24.83 1.32
N PRO A 748 26.46 -23.68 1.65
CA PRO A 748 26.41 -22.46 0.86
C PRO A 748 26.70 -22.64 -0.64
N LYS A 749 27.58 -23.57 -1.03
CA LYS A 749 27.87 -23.85 -2.45
C LYS A 749 26.74 -24.61 -3.14
N ALA A 750 26.11 -25.55 -2.44
CA ALA A 750 24.92 -26.25 -2.92
C ALA A 750 23.72 -25.29 -2.98
N TYR A 751 23.59 -24.39 -1.99
CA TYR A 751 22.59 -23.32 -1.97
C TYR A 751 22.75 -22.37 -3.17
N SER A 752 23.96 -21.81 -3.32
CA SER A 752 24.41 -20.92 -4.39
C SER A 752 24.11 -21.49 -5.79
N ARG A 753 24.37 -22.78 -6.00
CA ARG A 753 24.02 -23.46 -7.26
C ARG A 753 22.51 -23.59 -7.43
N ARG A 754 21.80 -24.23 -6.50
CA ARG A 754 20.36 -24.50 -6.62
C ARG A 754 19.52 -23.22 -6.76
N PHE A 755 19.91 -22.16 -6.05
CA PHE A 755 19.31 -20.83 -6.16
C PHE A 755 19.44 -20.30 -7.59
N ARG A 756 20.65 -20.28 -8.15
CA ARG A 756 20.89 -19.83 -9.53
C ARG A 756 20.19 -20.69 -10.57
N ASP A 757 20.29 -22.01 -10.44
CA ASP A 757 19.65 -22.98 -11.35
C ASP A 757 18.11 -22.86 -11.38
N TYR A 758 17.49 -22.39 -10.30
CA TYR A 758 16.07 -22.06 -10.25
C TYR A 758 15.77 -20.66 -10.81
N ILE A 759 16.50 -19.65 -10.34
CA ILE A 759 16.30 -18.26 -10.77
C ILE A 759 16.55 -18.08 -12.27
N PHE A 760 17.49 -18.81 -12.89
CA PHE A 760 17.74 -18.82 -14.33
C PHE A 760 16.80 -19.75 -15.14
N LYS A 761 15.83 -20.41 -14.49
CA LYS A 761 14.66 -21.03 -15.14
C LYS A 761 13.41 -20.16 -15.02
N VAL A 762 13.28 -19.46 -13.88
CA VAL A 762 12.18 -18.54 -13.57
C VAL A 762 12.33 -17.21 -14.30
N PHE A 763 13.55 -16.76 -14.58
CA PHE A 763 13.85 -15.62 -15.44
C PHE A 763 14.49 -16.12 -16.74
N THR A 764 14.02 -15.60 -17.87
CA THR A 764 14.42 -16.01 -19.22
C THR A 764 14.76 -14.81 -20.11
N GLU A 765 15.35 -15.08 -21.27
CA GLU A 765 15.56 -14.07 -22.32
C GLU A 765 14.25 -13.82 -23.07
N ASP A 766 13.87 -12.54 -23.22
CA ASP A 766 12.80 -12.10 -24.10
C ASP A 766 13.28 -12.10 -25.56
N THR A 767 12.80 -13.07 -26.34
CA THR A 767 13.25 -13.40 -27.72
C THR A 767 12.44 -12.71 -28.80
#